data_AF-W7I922-F1
#
_entry.id   AF-W7I922-F1
#
_cell.length_a   1.000
_cell.length_b   1.000
_cell.length_c   1.000
_cell.angle_alpha   90.00
_cell.angle_beta   90.00
_cell.angle_gamma   90.00
#
_symmetry.space_group_name_H-M   'P 1'
#
loop_
_entity.id
_entity.type
_entity.pdbx_description
1 polymer ?
#
loop_
_entity_poly.entity_id
_entity_poly.type
_entity_poly.pdbx_seq_one_letter_code
_entity_poly.pdbx_strand_id
1 'polypeptide(L)'
;MLDCIEHILVTCPAALQMVDNLSELLQEWALKADEDRSGRDQTSNQAKAVRIILHPVILDASVATGPTLIKICKDVQLHMWKRRGLAPALARALCHAFDTTPSTFCREHGFTEVLHEFLLPTAPKKEDNNFDIEESLAVIFDEMTGTKGNYEKYHGEKENIAQARIFDLLTRFDYDDAIQELWAKTLLDEIFEPWTEIDPSDPLSLKIVQKWKKTQQLQAVLLLERFITDDDAEDHLEAIFVALSREANPRYKFLLEWMAFRCILRFPDMKKEVWQRFENTEEEIPSYAVSLLRLAHLVSSYIKDDSQEEFFTEMVNRALPCATSNKVTIRHEGAEIIPDLYDEAKRLGYTHLTENPLFSSIHKYVLNSPFRRVMFPSPTDSFDPLEDFSLVGILAGGYITCDGGGDIIPLFLEEDFTAFGAESTRRFVPIGKNPPPSPPASKAKDKDKDKENSAQSPASTPGAAVGPIQTKGGDWDVKSLLERQDALSGRFADRRQCHEIEVVASLVDNHYNLGGVCRVSELSGVSKLYLGNKATTLKSREFTSLSVSSETWLPIEEVKRADVSQLLARKRQEGYSIVGIEQTDRSVILGSKDFEFPKKTVLVIGAEKTGIPPDLLAEMDICVEVKQFGETRSMNVQTAAAVVLYEYVRQNGGIQ
;
A
#
# COMPACT_ATOMS: atom_id res chain seq x y z
N MET A 1 -35.17 -24.80 -20.21
CA MET A 1 -34.17 -25.04 -21.28
C MET A 1 -32.81 -25.35 -20.67
N LEU A 2 -32.19 -24.44 -19.91
CA LEU A 2 -30.93 -24.70 -19.20
C LEU A 2 -30.97 -25.97 -18.34
N ASP A 3 -32.05 -26.17 -17.56
CA ASP A 3 -32.21 -27.41 -16.77
C ASP A 3 -32.30 -28.68 -17.64
N CYS A 4 -32.84 -28.58 -18.85
CA CYS A 4 -32.88 -29.70 -19.79
C CYS A 4 -31.48 -30.00 -20.34
N ILE A 5 -30.69 -28.96 -20.63
CA ILE A 5 -29.31 -29.11 -21.11
C ILE A 5 -28.43 -29.69 -20.00
N GLU A 6 -28.54 -29.19 -18.77
CA GLU A 6 -27.82 -29.74 -17.60
C GLU A 6 -28.20 -31.21 -17.37
N HIS A 7 -29.49 -31.54 -17.47
CA HIS A 7 -29.93 -32.93 -17.38
C HIS A 7 -29.33 -33.81 -18.48
N ILE A 8 -29.32 -33.35 -19.74
CA ILE A 8 -28.72 -34.08 -20.86
C ILE A 8 -27.21 -34.26 -20.67
N LEU A 9 -26.49 -33.23 -20.20
CA LEU A 9 -25.06 -33.29 -19.90
C LEU A 9 -24.73 -34.37 -18.86
N VAL A 10 -25.62 -34.57 -17.89
CA VAL A 10 -25.47 -35.59 -16.83
C VAL A 10 -25.91 -36.98 -17.31
N THR A 11 -27.04 -37.09 -18.01
CA THR A 11 -27.66 -38.39 -18.31
C THR A 11 -27.24 -38.99 -19.65
N CYS A 12 -26.93 -38.17 -20.65
CA CYS A 12 -26.58 -38.60 -22.02
C CYS A 12 -25.51 -37.70 -22.67
N PRO A 13 -24.26 -37.69 -22.19
CA PRO A 13 -23.18 -36.84 -22.70
C PRO A 13 -22.96 -36.96 -24.22
N ALA A 14 -23.05 -38.17 -24.76
CA ALA A 14 -22.85 -38.47 -26.18
C ALA A 14 -23.90 -37.82 -27.11
N ALA A 15 -25.07 -37.43 -26.59
CA ALA A 15 -26.10 -36.75 -27.37
C ALA A 15 -25.71 -35.31 -27.75
N LEU A 16 -24.78 -34.68 -27.03
CA LEU A 16 -24.26 -33.36 -27.39
C LEU A 16 -23.29 -33.37 -28.58
N GLN A 17 -22.60 -34.50 -28.82
CA GLN A 17 -21.78 -34.66 -30.03
C GLN A 17 -22.64 -34.67 -31.32
N MET A 18 -23.97 -34.84 -31.19
CA MET A 18 -24.92 -34.78 -32.32
C MET A 18 -25.45 -33.37 -32.57
N VAL A 19 -25.05 -32.36 -31.79
CA VAL A 19 -25.44 -30.98 -32.02
C VAL A 19 -24.34 -30.33 -32.86
N ASP A 20 -24.43 -30.50 -34.18
CA ASP A 20 -23.52 -29.88 -35.16
C ASP A 20 -23.38 -28.34 -35.00
N ASN A 21 -24.31 -27.72 -34.25
CA ASN A 21 -24.41 -26.30 -34.02
C ASN A 21 -24.22 -25.88 -32.54
N LEU A 22 -23.42 -26.61 -31.74
CA LEU A 22 -23.07 -26.19 -30.38
C LEU A 22 -22.52 -24.75 -30.36
N SER A 23 -21.72 -24.38 -31.36
CA SER A 23 -21.21 -23.02 -31.57
C SER A 23 -22.33 -21.98 -31.78
N GLU A 24 -23.35 -22.28 -32.60
CA GLU A 24 -24.47 -21.35 -32.84
C GLU A 24 -25.33 -21.18 -31.58
N LEU A 25 -25.57 -22.28 -30.84
CA LEU A 25 -26.32 -22.24 -29.59
C LEU A 25 -25.59 -21.39 -28.53
N LEU A 26 -24.27 -21.53 -28.44
CA LEU A 26 -23.43 -20.72 -27.56
C LEU A 26 -23.39 -19.24 -27.97
N GLN A 27 -23.33 -18.94 -29.28
CA GLN A 27 -23.36 -17.58 -29.81
C GLN A 27 -24.73 -16.89 -29.62
N GLU A 28 -25.84 -17.59 -29.88
CA GLU A 28 -27.18 -17.08 -29.61
C GLU A 28 -27.39 -16.78 -28.13
N TRP A 29 -26.83 -17.62 -27.26
CA TRP A 29 -26.96 -17.45 -25.81
C TRP A 29 -26.18 -16.24 -25.31
N ALA A 30 -24.95 -16.03 -25.81
CA ALA A 30 -24.15 -14.84 -25.53
C ALA A 30 -24.85 -13.54 -25.98
N LEU A 31 -25.44 -13.53 -27.19
CA LEU A 31 -26.19 -12.38 -27.72
C LEU A 31 -27.44 -12.03 -26.89
N LYS A 32 -28.21 -13.03 -26.44
CA LYS A 32 -29.42 -12.81 -25.63
C LYS A 32 -29.12 -12.43 -24.17
N ALA A 33 -27.95 -12.79 -23.64
CA ALA A 33 -27.54 -12.43 -22.29
C ALA A 33 -27.28 -10.92 -22.09
N ASP A 34 -27.15 -10.16 -23.18
CA ASP A 34 -26.94 -8.71 -23.20
C ASP A 34 -28.25 -7.88 -23.19
N GLU A 35 -29.36 -8.44 -23.67
CA GLU A 35 -30.58 -7.67 -23.98
C GLU A 35 -31.59 -7.50 -22.82
N ASP A 36 -31.54 -8.34 -21.77
CA ASP A 36 -32.64 -8.42 -20.78
C ASP A 36 -32.32 -7.82 -19.39
N ARG A 37 -33.16 -6.88 -18.93
CA ARG A 37 -32.90 -5.99 -17.76
C ARG A 37 -33.88 -6.09 -16.56
N SER A 38 -34.70 -7.13 -16.37
CA SER A 38 -35.78 -7.02 -15.35
C SER A 38 -36.28 -8.26 -14.56
N GLY A 39 -35.52 -9.35 -14.42
CA GLY A 39 -35.99 -10.55 -13.68
C GLY A 39 -35.17 -10.96 -12.44
N ARG A 40 -35.81 -11.28 -11.30
CA ARG A 40 -35.17 -11.83 -10.07
C ARG A 40 -34.47 -13.18 -10.25
N ASP A 41 -34.80 -13.93 -11.31
CA ASP A 41 -34.29 -15.29 -11.56
C ASP A 41 -33.08 -15.33 -12.53
N GLN A 42 -32.58 -14.15 -12.93
CA GLN A 42 -31.56 -14.02 -13.97
C GLN A 42 -30.17 -14.43 -13.49
N THR A 43 -29.80 -14.10 -12.24
CA THR A 43 -28.50 -14.48 -11.66
C THR A 43 -28.33 -16.00 -11.58
N SER A 44 -29.37 -16.72 -11.14
CA SER A 44 -29.34 -18.19 -11.09
C SER A 44 -29.23 -18.81 -12.48
N ASN A 45 -29.91 -18.24 -13.48
CA ASN A 45 -29.84 -18.75 -14.86
C ASN A 45 -28.49 -18.46 -15.52
N GLN A 46 -27.88 -17.30 -15.25
CA GLN A 46 -26.54 -16.96 -15.74
C GLN A 46 -25.48 -17.86 -15.11
N ALA A 47 -25.51 -18.06 -13.79
CA ALA A 47 -24.59 -18.98 -13.11
C ALA A 47 -24.74 -20.43 -13.61
N LYS A 48 -25.97 -20.90 -13.82
CA LYS A 48 -26.23 -22.22 -14.42
C LYS A 48 -25.64 -22.34 -15.81
N ALA A 49 -25.78 -21.32 -16.62
CA ALA A 49 -25.27 -21.38 -17.98
C ALA A 49 -23.76 -21.25 -18.07
N VAL A 50 -23.11 -20.45 -17.21
CA VAL A 50 -21.63 -20.48 -17.07
C VAL A 50 -21.15 -21.89 -16.73
N ARG A 51 -21.84 -22.59 -15.80
CA ARG A 51 -21.55 -24.00 -15.48
C ARG A 51 -21.75 -24.94 -16.67
N ILE A 52 -22.77 -24.70 -17.50
CA ILE A 52 -23.03 -25.49 -18.71
C ILE A 52 -21.91 -25.26 -19.74
N ILE A 53 -21.54 -24.00 -20.01
CA ILE A 53 -20.56 -23.64 -21.04
C ILE A 53 -19.18 -24.22 -20.73
N LEU A 54 -18.80 -24.22 -19.46
CA LEU A 54 -17.54 -24.78 -18.97
C LEU A 54 -17.68 -26.22 -18.44
N HIS A 55 -18.75 -26.92 -18.83
CA HIS A 55 -18.93 -28.31 -18.42
C HIS A 55 -17.85 -29.20 -19.08
N PRO A 56 -17.22 -30.14 -18.37
CA PRO A 56 -16.12 -30.96 -18.90
C PRO A 56 -16.45 -31.69 -20.21
N VAL A 57 -17.67 -32.23 -20.32
CA VAL A 57 -18.17 -32.86 -21.55
C VAL A 57 -18.18 -31.91 -22.76
N ILE A 58 -18.52 -30.64 -22.54
CA ILE A 58 -18.50 -29.63 -23.60
C ILE A 58 -17.06 -29.32 -23.97
N LEU A 59 -16.18 -29.13 -22.99
CA LEU A 59 -14.74 -28.88 -23.21
C LEU A 59 -14.07 -30.00 -24.02
N ASP A 60 -14.37 -31.27 -23.71
CA ASP A 60 -13.82 -32.42 -24.44
C ASP A 60 -14.38 -32.54 -25.87
N ALA A 61 -15.63 -32.12 -26.09
CA ALA A 61 -16.25 -32.10 -27.41
C ALA A 61 -15.83 -30.87 -28.25
N SER A 62 -15.33 -29.81 -27.62
CA SER A 62 -15.19 -28.47 -28.20
C SER A 62 -13.81 -28.15 -28.78
N VAL A 63 -12.97 -29.14 -29.11
CA VAL A 63 -11.57 -28.94 -29.58
C VAL A 63 -11.46 -27.98 -30.79
N ALA A 64 -12.52 -27.82 -31.60
CA ALA A 64 -12.56 -26.88 -32.73
C ALA A 64 -13.19 -25.50 -32.40
N THR A 65 -13.80 -25.36 -31.22
CA THR A 65 -14.59 -24.18 -30.79
C THR A 65 -13.99 -23.43 -29.60
N GLY A 66 -12.79 -23.80 -29.16
CA GLY A 66 -12.06 -23.13 -28.07
C GLY A 66 -12.01 -21.60 -28.11
N PRO A 67 -11.67 -20.97 -29.24
CA PRO A 67 -11.70 -19.51 -29.37
C PRO A 67 -13.06 -18.89 -29.06
N THR A 68 -14.16 -19.60 -29.38
CA THR A 68 -15.53 -19.17 -29.05
C THR A 68 -15.79 -19.24 -27.55
N LEU A 69 -15.32 -20.29 -26.87
CA LEU A 69 -15.47 -20.43 -25.42
C LEU A 69 -14.67 -19.37 -24.66
N ILE A 70 -13.44 -19.10 -25.08
CA ILE A 70 -12.59 -18.04 -24.52
C ILE A 70 -13.26 -16.68 -24.72
N LYS A 71 -13.78 -16.41 -25.92
CA LYS A 71 -14.53 -15.17 -26.19
C LYS A 71 -15.73 -15.03 -25.26
N ILE A 72 -16.52 -16.09 -25.09
CA ILE A 72 -17.67 -16.08 -24.16
C ILE A 72 -17.22 -15.82 -22.72
N CYS A 73 -16.13 -16.43 -22.28
CA CYS A 73 -15.57 -16.16 -20.96
C CYS A 73 -15.19 -14.68 -20.82
N LYS A 74 -14.45 -14.13 -21.79
CA LYS A 74 -14.09 -12.70 -21.82
C LYS A 74 -15.32 -11.78 -21.82
N ASP A 75 -16.35 -12.11 -22.61
CA ASP A 75 -17.62 -11.37 -22.63
C ASP A 75 -18.30 -11.43 -21.24
N VAL A 76 -18.32 -12.59 -20.58
CA VAL A 76 -18.79 -12.72 -19.19
C VAL A 76 -17.96 -11.83 -18.25
N GLN A 77 -16.63 -11.82 -18.38
CA GLN A 77 -15.73 -11.03 -17.55
C GLN A 77 -16.00 -9.51 -17.66
N LEU A 78 -16.29 -9.02 -18.87
CA LEU A 78 -16.68 -7.62 -19.13
C LEU A 78 -17.94 -7.18 -18.37
N HIS A 79 -18.77 -8.13 -17.92
CA HIS A 79 -20.02 -7.86 -17.21
C HIS A 79 -19.99 -8.20 -15.71
N MET A 80 -18.93 -8.83 -15.19
CA MET A 80 -18.84 -9.25 -13.77
C MET A 80 -19.01 -8.08 -12.80
N TRP A 81 -18.43 -6.91 -13.10
CA TRP A 81 -18.53 -5.71 -12.26
C TRP A 81 -19.94 -5.11 -12.18
N LYS A 82 -20.85 -5.48 -13.09
CA LYS A 82 -22.27 -5.06 -13.05
C LYS A 82 -23.19 -6.11 -12.43
N ARG A 83 -22.75 -7.38 -12.38
CA ARG A 83 -23.63 -8.54 -12.15
C ARG A 83 -23.10 -9.40 -11.01
N ARG A 84 -23.73 -9.28 -9.84
CA ARG A 84 -23.44 -10.10 -8.66
C ARG A 84 -23.71 -11.58 -8.93
N GLY A 85 -22.89 -12.46 -8.37
CA GLY A 85 -22.88 -13.91 -8.49
C GLY A 85 -22.10 -14.42 -9.72
N LEU A 86 -21.75 -13.55 -10.66
CA LEU A 86 -21.19 -13.96 -11.95
C LEU A 86 -19.70 -14.30 -11.85
N ALA A 87 -18.91 -13.50 -11.11
CA ALA A 87 -17.48 -13.79 -10.91
C ALA A 87 -17.27 -15.08 -10.12
N PRO A 88 -17.94 -15.31 -8.97
CA PRO A 88 -17.84 -16.58 -8.24
C PRO A 88 -18.29 -17.79 -9.07
N ALA A 89 -19.34 -17.64 -9.88
CA ALA A 89 -19.82 -18.71 -10.75
C ALA A 89 -18.82 -19.07 -11.85
N LEU A 90 -18.20 -18.07 -12.50
CA LEU A 90 -17.18 -18.29 -13.52
C LEU A 90 -15.92 -18.92 -12.91
N ALA A 91 -15.39 -18.37 -11.82
CA ALA A 91 -14.22 -18.94 -11.15
C ALA A 91 -14.45 -20.39 -10.70
N ARG A 92 -15.63 -20.70 -10.13
CA ARG A 92 -15.98 -22.08 -9.75
C ARG A 92 -16.04 -23.01 -10.95
N ALA A 93 -16.66 -22.57 -12.04
CA ALA A 93 -16.77 -23.37 -13.25
C ALA A 93 -15.39 -23.64 -13.88
N LEU A 94 -14.48 -22.66 -13.87
CA LEU A 94 -13.08 -22.83 -14.29
C LEU A 94 -12.34 -23.83 -13.39
N CYS A 95 -12.45 -23.73 -12.07
CA CYS A 95 -11.84 -24.70 -11.16
C CYS A 95 -12.36 -26.12 -11.40
N HIS A 96 -13.68 -26.29 -11.51
CA HIS A 96 -14.29 -27.61 -11.76
C HIS A 96 -13.88 -28.20 -13.12
N ALA A 97 -13.79 -27.36 -14.15
CA ALA A 97 -13.29 -27.75 -15.47
C ALA A 97 -11.85 -28.26 -15.38
N PHE A 98 -10.98 -27.51 -14.71
CA PHE A 98 -9.59 -27.91 -14.50
C PHE A 98 -9.46 -29.20 -13.68
N ASP A 99 -10.23 -29.35 -12.59
CA ASP A 99 -10.16 -30.55 -11.74
C ASP A 99 -10.62 -31.82 -12.47
N THR A 100 -11.55 -31.70 -13.42
CA THR A 100 -12.13 -32.85 -14.13
C THR A 100 -11.34 -33.20 -15.39
N THR A 101 -10.93 -32.20 -16.19
CA THR A 101 -10.28 -32.38 -17.49
C THR A 101 -9.07 -31.44 -17.67
N PRO A 102 -8.01 -31.56 -16.83
CA PRO A 102 -6.89 -30.61 -16.83
C PRO A 102 -6.14 -30.56 -18.17
N SER A 103 -5.96 -31.71 -18.82
CA SER A 103 -5.26 -31.79 -20.11
C SER A 103 -6.03 -31.13 -21.25
N THR A 104 -7.36 -31.20 -21.26
CA THR A 104 -8.21 -30.49 -22.24
C THR A 104 -8.22 -28.99 -21.93
N PHE A 105 -8.38 -28.63 -20.66
CA PHE A 105 -8.38 -27.24 -20.19
C PHE A 105 -7.08 -26.51 -20.56
N CYS A 106 -5.92 -27.16 -20.36
CA CYS A 106 -4.62 -26.57 -20.66
C CYS A 106 -4.18 -26.70 -22.13
N ARG A 107 -4.85 -27.52 -22.95
CA ARG A 107 -4.50 -27.66 -24.39
C ARG A 107 -4.86 -26.42 -25.19
N GLU A 108 -5.90 -25.69 -24.80
CA GLU A 108 -6.35 -24.47 -25.48
C GLU A 108 -5.72 -23.24 -24.81
N HIS A 109 -4.58 -22.77 -25.33
CA HIS A 109 -3.77 -21.70 -24.74
C HIS A 109 -4.51 -20.43 -24.30
N GLY A 110 -5.69 -20.09 -24.85
CA GLY A 110 -6.34 -18.81 -24.56
C GLY A 110 -7.10 -18.72 -23.22
N PHE A 111 -7.20 -19.79 -22.44
CA PHE A 111 -7.73 -19.71 -21.07
C PHE A 111 -6.74 -19.05 -20.10
N THR A 112 -5.45 -18.95 -20.42
CA THR A 112 -4.47 -18.14 -19.64
C THR A 112 -4.92 -16.69 -19.56
N GLU A 113 -5.40 -16.13 -20.67
CA GLU A 113 -5.92 -14.76 -20.73
C GLU A 113 -7.13 -14.54 -19.80
N VAL A 114 -7.97 -15.58 -19.64
CA VAL A 114 -9.14 -15.56 -18.74
C VAL A 114 -8.67 -15.57 -17.28
N LEU A 115 -7.68 -16.38 -16.93
CA LEU A 115 -7.09 -16.41 -15.58
C LEU A 115 -6.36 -15.10 -15.26
N HIS A 116 -5.61 -14.57 -16.22
CA HIS A 116 -4.90 -13.32 -16.12
C HIS A 116 -5.85 -12.17 -15.73
N GLU A 117 -7.03 -12.05 -16.35
CA GLU A 117 -8.02 -11.02 -16.00
C GLU A 117 -8.58 -11.14 -14.56
N PHE A 118 -8.59 -12.34 -13.95
CA PHE A 118 -8.96 -12.50 -12.54
C PHE A 118 -7.84 -12.06 -11.58
N LEU A 119 -6.59 -12.34 -11.95
CA LEU A 119 -5.39 -11.94 -11.20
C LEU A 119 -5.12 -10.44 -11.34
N LEU A 120 -5.46 -9.88 -12.50
CA LEU A 120 -5.27 -8.50 -12.90
C LEU A 120 -6.53 -7.95 -13.57
N PRO A 121 -7.52 -7.48 -12.79
CA PRO A 121 -8.72 -6.89 -13.37
C PRO A 121 -8.35 -5.62 -14.15
N THR A 122 -8.46 -5.67 -15.48
CA THR A 122 -8.12 -4.54 -16.37
C THR A 122 -9.29 -3.58 -16.56
N ALA A 123 -10.51 -4.04 -16.28
CA ALA A 123 -11.71 -3.22 -16.36
C ALA A 123 -11.69 -2.08 -15.31
N PRO A 124 -11.97 -0.82 -15.70
CA PRO A 124 -12.12 0.27 -14.75
C PRO A 124 -13.27 -0.06 -13.80
N LYS A 125 -12.99 -0.24 -12.50
CA LYS A 125 -14.01 -0.16 -11.46
C LYS A 125 -14.65 1.22 -11.57
N LYS A 126 -15.78 1.34 -12.29
CA LYS A 126 -16.64 2.52 -12.13
C LYS A 126 -17.03 2.55 -10.65
N GLU A 127 -16.82 3.70 -10.02
CA GLU A 127 -17.03 3.94 -8.58
C GLU A 127 -18.45 3.62 -8.08
N ASP A 128 -19.40 3.33 -8.97
CA ASP A 128 -20.83 3.25 -8.68
C ASP A 128 -21.35 1.89 -8.15
N ASN A 129 -20.60 0.78 -8.23
CA ASN A 129 -21.08 -0.55 -7.80
C ASN A 129 -20.10 -1.25 -6.85
N ASN A 130 -19.96 -0.74 -5.63
CA ASN A 130 -19.06 -1.36 -4.66
C ASN A 130 -19.77 -2.45 -3.86
N PHE A 131 -19.70 -3.70 -4.34
CA PHE A 131 -20.28 -4.88 -3.67
C PHE A 131 -19.80 -5.07 -2.22
N ASP A 132 -18.66 -4.47 -1.88
CA ASP A 132 -18.05 -4.43 -0.55
C ASP A 132 -18.92 -3.68 0.47
N ILE A 133 -19.76 -2.73 0.03
CA ILE A 133 -20.65 -1.97 0.92
C ILE A 133 -21.73 -2.90 1.47
N GLU A 134 -22.38 -3.70 0.62
CA GLU A 134 -23.42 -4.62 1.09
C GLU A 134 -22.84 -5.75 1.94
N GLU A 135 -21.60 -6.20 1.68
CA GLU A 135 -20.88 -7.12 2.57
C GLU A 135 -20.67 -6.49 3.95
N SER A 136 -20.12 -5.28 3.98
CA SER A 136 -19.88 -4.55 5.23
C SER A 136 -21.18 -4.31 6.01
N LEU A 137 -22.27 -3.95 5.32
CA LEU A 137 -23.59 -3.76 5.94
C LEU A 137 -24.17 -5.06 6.48
N ALA A 138 -23.97 -6.19 5.78
CA ALA A 138 -24.46 -7.48 6.24
C ALA A 138 -23.73 -7.95 7.50
N VAL A 139 -22.41 -7.72 7.60
CA VAL A 139 -21.63 -7.99 8.83
C VAL A 139 -22.17 -7.15 10.00
N ILE A 140 -22.36 -5.83 9.80
CA ILE A 140 -22.93 -4.95 10.82
C ILE A 140 -24.33 -5.41 11.23
N PHE A 141 -25.17 -5.81 10.26
CA PHE A 141 -26.51 -6.27 10.53
C PHE A 141 -26.53 -7.59 11.33
N ASP A 142 -25.65 -8.53 10.99
CA ASP A 142 -25.44 -9.78 11.74
C ASP A 142 -25.00 -9.48 13.18
N GLU A 143 -24.07 -8.55 13.39
CA GLU A 143 -23.64 -8.11 14.72
C GLU A 143 -24.79 -7.47 15.52
N MET A 144 -25.58 -6.58 14.90
CA MET A 144 -26.69 -5.89 15.56
C MET A 144 -27.85 -6.82 15.94
N THR A 145 -28.08 -7.87 15.14
CA THR A 145 -29.22 -8.79 15.33
C THR A 145 -28.83 -10.10 16.03
N GLY A 146 -27.53 -10.35 16.23
CA GLY A 146 -27.01 -11.59 16.77
C GLY A 146 -27.20 -12.79 15.85
N THR A 147 -27.46 -12.56 14.56
CA THR A 147 -27.53 -13.61 13.53
C THR A 147 -26.19 -13.79 12.84
N LYS A 148 -26.07 -14.81 11.99
CA LYS A 148 -24.88 -15.04 11.14
C LYS A 148 -25.32 -15.48 9.75
N GLY A 149 -24.56 -15.04 8.74
CA GLY A 149 -24.71 -15.49 7.36
C GLY A 149 -25.86 -14.83 6.62
N ASN A 150 -26.28 -13.63 7.05
CA ASN A 150 -27.31 -12.90 6.32
C ASN A 150 -26.81 -12.49 4.94
N TYR A 151 -25.53 -12.17 4.80
CA TYR A 151 -24.95 -11.85 3.50
C TYR A 151 -25.19 -12.99 2.49
N GLU A 152 -24.74 -14.20 2.81
CA GLU A 152 -24.84 -15.37 1.94
C GLU A 152 -26.29 -15.71 1.62
N LYS A 153 -27.19 -15.52 2.60
CA LYS A 153 -28.63 -15.75 2.43
C LYS A 153 -29.28 -14.82 1.38
N TYR A 154 -28.87 -13.55 1.33
CA TYR A 154 -29.46 -12.56 0.43
C TYR A 154 -28.71 -12.43 -0.90
N HIS A 155 -27.40 -12.62 -0.87
CA HIS A 155 -26.50 -12.28 -1.99
C HIS A 155 -25.74 -13.48 -2.56
N GLY A 156 -25.73 -14.63 -1.89
CA GLY A 156 -24.94 -15.79 -2.30
C GLY A 156 -23.46 -15.64 -1.93
N GLU A 157 -22.58 -16.29 -2.70
CA GLU A 157 -21.13 -16.20 -2.47
C GLU A 157 -20.61 -14.77 -2.68
N LYS A 158 -19.59 -14.40 -1.88
CA LYS A 158 -18.91 -13.11 -1.99
C LYS A 158 -18.18 -13.00 -3.33
N GLU A 159 -18.11 -11.81 -3.90
CA GLU A 159 -17.49 -11.61 -5.23
C GLU A 159 -15.98 -11.81 -5.20
N ASN A 160 -15.31 -11.34 -4.15
CA ASN A 160 -13.87 -11.50 -3.94
C ASN A 160 -13.45 -12.97 -3.88
N ILE A 161 -14.36 -13.88 -3.51
CA ILE A 161 -14.08 -15.32 -3.47
C ILE A 161 -13.66 -15.88 -4.83
N ALA A 162 -14.10 -15.24 -5.92
CA ALA A 162 -13.68 -15.61 -7.26
C ALA A 162 -12.15 -15.54 -7.40
N GLN A 163 -11.51 -14.50 -6.87
CA GLN A 163 -10.06 -14.35 -6.89
C GLN A 163 -9.37 -15.40 -6.02
N ALA A 164 -9.88 -15.65 -4.80
CA ALA A 164 -9.35 -16.70 -3.93
C ALA A 164 -9.40 -18.09 -4.60
N ARG A 165 -10.45 -18.39 -5.38
CA ARG A 165 -10.54 -19.62 -6.19
C ARG A 165 -9.47 -19.69 -7.28
N ILE A 166 -9.18 -18.58 -7.95
CA ILE A 166 -8.13 -18.54 -8.98
C ILE A 166 -6.74 -18.69 -8.36
N PHE A 167 -6.45 -18.05 -7.23
CA PHE A 167 -5.20 -18.29 -6.49
C PHE A 167 -5.09 -19.76 -6.05
N ASP A 168 -6.17 -20.34 -5.51
CA ASP A 168 -6.20 -21.76 -5.15
C ASP A 168 -5.99 -22.65 -6.39
N LEU A 169 -6.53 -22.31 -7.54
CA LEU A 169 -6.32 -23.02 -8.81
C LEU A 169 -4.84 -23.03 -9.24
N LEU A 170 -4.12 -21.91 -9.12
CA LEU A 170 -2.67 -21.86 -9.42
C LEU A 170 -1.88 -22.86 -8.57
N THR A 171 -2.34 -23.13 -7.33
CA THR A 171 -1.68 -24.10 -6.44
C THR A 171 -1.93 -25.56 -6.78
N ARG A 172 -2.78 -25.83 -7.78
CA ARG A 172 -3.15 -27.19 -8.23
C ARG A 172 -2.44 -27.61 -9.51
N PHE A 173 -1.70 -26.70 -10.15
CA PHE A 173 -0.95 -27.01 -11.36
C PHE A 173 0.09 -28.10 -11.07
N ASP A 174 0.15 -29.10 -11.94
CA ASP A 174 1.08 -30.21 -11.85
C ASP A 174 2.43 -29.82 -12.45
N TYR A 175 3.48 -29.96 -11.67
CA TYR A 175 4.85 -29.67 -12.09
C TYR A 175 5.35 -30.67 -13.14
N ASP A 176 4.88 -31.92 -13.08
CA ASP A 176 5.36 -32.98 -13.97
C ASP A 176 4.63 -33.01 -15.32
N ASP A 177 3.61 -32.16 -15.51
CA ASP A 177 2.84 -32.03 -16.76
C ASP A 177 3.40 -30.89 -17.61
N ALA A 178 4.05 -31.24 -18.73
CA ALA A 178 4.69 -30.27 -19.63
C ALA A 178 3.74 -29.21 -20.20
N ILE A 179 2.44 -29.50 -20.36
CA ILE A 179 1.47 -28.51 -20.85
C ILE A 179 1.16 -27.50 -19.75
N GLN A 180 1.00 -27.98 -18.51
CA GLN A 180 0.75 -27.13 -17.34
C GLN A 180 1.99 -26.30 -16.96
N GLU A 181 3.20 -26.86 -17.09
CA GLU A 181 4.46 -26.13 -16.95
C GLU A 181 4.53 -24.95 -17.94
N LEU A 182 4.28 -25.23 -19.23
CA LEU A 182 4.29 -24.19 -20.27
C LEU A 182 3.27 -23.07 -19.96
N TRP A 183 2.10 -23.44 -19.47
CA TRP A 183 1.06 -22.50 -19.02
C TRP A 183 1.52 -21.64 -17.84
N ALA A 184 2.11 -22.28 -16.83
CA ALA A 184 2.61 -21.59 -15.65
C ALA A 184 3.70 -20.57 -16.04
N LYS A 185 4.63 -20.96 -16.92
CA LYS A 185 5.67 -20.08 -17.47
C LYS A 185 5.08 -18.93 -18.27
N THR A 186 4.11 -19.20 -19.15
CA THR A 186 3.44 -18.15 -19.94
C THR A 186 2.75 -17.13 -19.04
N LEU A 187 2.00 -17.59 -18.02
CA LEU A 187 1.38 -16.69 -17.04
C LEU A 187 2.41 -15.92 -16.21
N LEU A 188 3.51 -16.56 -15.84
CA LEU A 188 4.59 -15.92 -15.10
C LEU A 188 5.19 -14.77 -15.91
N ASP A 189 5.49 -15.01 -17.19
CA ASP A 189 6.05 -14.02 -18.10
C ASP A 189 5.07 -12.86 -18.32
N GLU A 190 3.80 -13.15 -18.67
CA GLU A 190 2.76 -12.13 -18.87
C GLU A 190 2.56 -11.23 -17.64
N ILE A 191 2.65 -11.79 -16.44
CA ILE A 191 2.43 -11.04 -15.18
C ILE A 191 3.69 -10.26 -14.78
N PHE A 192 4.89 -10.81 -15.02
CA PHE A 192 6.14 -10.27 -14.48
C PHE A 192 6.94 -9.39 -15.45
N GLU A 193 6.84 -9.59 -16.77
CA GLU A 193 7.48 -8.77 -17.79
C GLU A 193 7.23 -7.25 -17.61
N PRO A 194 6.02 -6.77 -17.26
CA PRO A 194 5.78 -5.35 -17.00
C PRO A 194 6.60 -4.77 -15.82
N TRP A 195 7.13 -5.60 -14.93
CA TRP A 195 7.95 -5.18 -13.78
C TRP A 195 9.43 -5.02 -14.14
N THR A 196 9.88 -5.56 -15.28
CA THR A 196 11.29 -5.62 -15.67
C THR A 196 11.58 -4.70 -16.86
N GLU A 197 10.65 -4.60 -17.82
CA GLU A 197 10.82 -3.83 -19.05
C GLU A 197 10.35 -2.38 -18.92
N ILE A 198 11.13 -1.46 -19.50
CA ILE A 198 10.70 -0.07 -19.68
C ILE A 198 9.91 -0.02 -20.97
N ASP A 199 8.62 0.31 -20.89
CA ASP A 199 7.82 0.61 -22.07
C ASP A 199 8.52 1.75 -22.86
N PRO A 200 8.97 1.52 -24.10
CA PRO A 200 9.63 2.56 -24.90
C PRO A 200 8.75 3.79 -25.14
N SER A 201 7.43 3.62 -25.05
CA SER A 201 6.43 4.67 -25.19
C SER A 201 6.13 5.41 -23.87
N ASP A 202 6.45 4.82 -22.72
CA ASP A 202 6.40 5.46 -21.40
C ASP A 202 7.71 5.25 -20.63
N PRO A 203 8.65 6.22 -20.72
CA PRO A 203 9.91 6.20 -19.96
C PRO A 203 9.72 6.21 -18.43
N LEU A 204 8.48 6.40 -17.95
CA LEU A 204 8.10 6.38 -16.55
C LEU A 204 7.38 5.09 -16.14
N SER A 205 7.22 4.12 -17.04
CA SER A 205 6.49 2.85 -16.87
C SER A 205 6.84 2.11 -15.57
N LEU A 206 8.09 2.20 -15.13
CA LEU A 206 8.60 1.56 -13.91
C LEU A 206 8.74 2.47 -12.68
N LYS A 207 8.19 3.70 -12.71
CA LYS A 207 8.20 4.61 -11.54
C LYS A 207 7.60 3.95 -10.28
N ILE A 208 7.99 4.50 -9.14
CA ILE A 208 7.69 4.02 -7.78
C ILE A 208 6.19 3.79 -7.52
N VAL A 209 5.31 4.63 -8.08
CA VAL A 209 3.86 4.48 -7.92
C VAL A 209 3.22 4.53 -9.30
N GLN A 210 2.76 3.37 -9.75
CA GLN A 210 2.02 3.22 -11.00
C GLN A 210 0.67 2.57 -10.73
N LYS A 211 -0.36 2.98 -11.48
CA LYS A 211 -1.72 2.46 -11.29
C LYS A 211 -1.84 0.99 -11.69
N TRP A 212 -1.01 0.55 -12.62
CA TRP A 212 -1.01 -0.82 -13.14
C TRP A 212 -0.39 -1.81 -12.16
N LYS A 213 0.58 -1.39 -11.33
CA LYS A 213 1.24 -2.26 -10.33
C LYS A 213 0.23 -2.69 -9.27
N LYS A 214 0.04 -4.01 -9.13
CA LYS A 214 -0.81 -4.63 -8.11
C LYS A 214 -0.03 -5.65 -7.28
N THR A 215 -0.34 -5.72 -5.99
CA THR A 215 0.17 -6.73 -5.05
C THR A 215 -0.13 -8.15 -5.55
N GLN A 216 -1.31 -8.32 -6.16
CA GLN A 216 -1.78 -9.61 -6.69
C GLN A 216 -0.89 -10.19 -7.79
N GLN A 217 -0.20 -9.35 -8.58
CA GLN A 217 0.75 -9.80 -9.59
C GLN A 217 1.90 -10.56 -8.93
N LEU A 218 2.56 -9.92 -7.97
CA LEU A 218 3.70 -10.50 -7.27
C LEU A 218 3.29 -11.72 -6.42
N GLN A 219 2.09 -11.71 -5.82
CA GLN A 219 1.52 -12.88 -5.13
C GLN A 219 1.35 -14.07 -6.10
N ALA A 220 0.89 -13.84 -7.32
CA ALA A 220 0.74 -14.89 -8.33
C ALA A 220 2.10 -15.40 -8.81
N VAL A 221 3.05 -14.52 -9.08
CA VAL A 221 4.42 -14.90 -9.47
C VAL A 221 5.08 -15.75 -8.40
N LEU A 222 4.94 -15.40 -7.11
CA LEU A 222 5.49 -16.17 -5.99
C LEU A 222 4.95 -17.63 -5.96
N LEU A 223 3.70 -17.87 -6.39
CA LEU A 223 3.15 -19.22 -6.54
C LEU A 223 3.70 -19.93 -7.79
N LEU A 224 3.79 -19.21 -8.91
CA LEU A 224 4.23 -19.74 -10.21
C LEU A 224 5.74 -20.00 -10.29
N GLU A 225 6.55 -19.37 -9.42
CA GLU A 225 8.02 -19.52 -9.35
C GLU A 225 8.47 -20.98 -9.21
N ARG A 226 7.61 -21.86 -8.70
CA ARG A 226 7.87 -23.31 -8.66
C ARG A 226 8.21 -23.91 -10.04
N PHE A 227 7.73 -23.31 -11.13
CA PHE A 227 7.95 -23.79 -12.49
C PHE A 227 9.24 -23.27 -13.14
N ILE A 228 9.98 -22.37 -12.47
CA ILE A 228 11.33 -21.98 -12.91
C ILE A 228 12.26 -23.19 -12.85
N THR A 229 13.03 -23.43 -13.91
CA THR A 229 13.98 -24.55 -14.00
C THR A 229 15.40 -24.08 -13.67
N ASP A 230 16.37 -25.01 -13.56
CA ASP A 230 17.78 -24.65 -13.37
C ASP A 230 18.30 -23.75 -14.50
N ASP A 231 17.85 -23.98 -15.74
CA ASP A 231 18.24 -23.19 -16.92
C ASP A 231 17.65 -21.76 -16.91
N ASP A 232 16.48 -21.58 -16.28
CA ASP A 232 15.77 -20.29 -16.21
C ASP A 232 16.17 -19.46 -14.97
N ALA A 233 16.87 -20.07 -14.00
CA ALA A 233 17.06 -19.52 -12.66
C ALA A 233 17.85 -18.20 -12.64
N GLU A 234 18.90 -18.08 -13.46
CA GLU A 234 19.74 -16.88 -13.54
C GLU A 234 18.95 -15.69 -14.11
N ASP A 235 18.25 -15.90 -15.22
CA ASP A 235 17.41 -14.89 -15.87
C ASP A 235 16.25 -14.45 -14.97
N HIS A 236 15.62 -15.39 -14.25
CA HIS A 236 14.55 -15.08 -13.31
C HIS A 236 15.05 -14.24 -12.13
N LEU A 237 16.21 -14.58 -11.57
CA LEU A 237 16.79 -13.81 -10.47
C LEU A 237 17.25 -12.41 -10.93
N GLU A 238 17.81 -12.30 -12.14
CA GLU A 238 18.14 -11.01 -12.76
C GLU A 238 16.90 -10.13 -12.87
N ALA A 239 15.81 -10.68 -13.41
CA ALA A 239 14.54 -9.99 -13.54
C ALA A 239 14.03 -9.45 -12.18
N ILE A 240 14.11 -10.25 -11.12
CA ILE A 240 13.75 -9.82 -9.75
C ILE A 240 14.64 -8.67 -9.28
N PHE A 241 15.95 -8.75 -9.47
CA PHE A 241 16.88 -7.68 -9.07
C PHE A 241 16.67 -6.39 -9.85
N VAL A 242 16.38 -6.47 -11.14
CA VAL A 242 15.99 -5.31 -11.95
C VAL A 242 14.75 -4.64 -11.38
N ALA A 243 13.70 -5.41 -11.07
CA ALA A 243 12.48 -4.89 -10.45
C ALA A 243 12.77 -4.27 -9.07
N LEU A 244 13.55 -4.96 -8.23
CA LEU A 244 13.89 -4.54 -6.87
C LEU A 244 14.71 -3.24 -6.83
N SER A 245 15.60 -3.04 -7.81
CA SER A 245 16.41 -1.82 -7.93
C SER A 245 15.59 -0.56 -8.23
N ARG A 246 14.42 -0.72 -8.86
CA ARG A 246 13.54 0.37 -9.32
C ARG A 246 12.35 0.60 -8.40
N GLU A 247 12.03 -0.36 -7.55
CA GLU A 247 10.91 -0.29 -6.64
C GLU A 247 11.23 0.56 -5.40
N ALA A 248 10.24 1.23 -4.84
CA ALA A 248 10.34 1.93 -3.55
C ALA A 248 9.14 1.74 -2.63
N ASN A 249 8.05 1.13 -3.11
CA ASN A 249 6.97 0.66 -2.24
C ASN A 249 7.48 -0.50 -1.36
N PRO A 250 7.49 -0.35 -0.01
CA PRO A 250 7.98 -1.39 0.89
C PRO A 250 7.27 -2.74 0.74
N ARG A 251 5.99 -2.73 0.37
CA ARG A 251 5.19 -3.94 0.16
C ARG A 251 5.67 -4.76 -1.03
N TYR A 252 5.89 -4.08 -2.16
CA TYR A 252 6.36 -4.73 -3.39
C TYR A 252 7.80 -5.21 -3.22
N LYS A 253 8.64 -4.42 -2.54
CA LYS A 253 9.98 -4.86 -2.16
C LYS A 253 9.99 -6.12 -1.34
N PHE A 254 9.15 -6.19 -0.32
CA PHE A 254 9.06 -7.37 0.52
C PHE A 254 8.73 -8.63 -0.30
N LEU A 255 7.76 -8.55 -1.21
CA LEU A 255 7.42 -9.68 -2.08
C LEU A 255 8.58 -10.06 -3.03
N LEU A 256 9.24 -9.07 -3.65
CA LEU A 256 10.41 -9.31 -4.51
C LEU A 256 11.60 -9.89 -3.72
N GLU A 257 11.84 -9.43 -2.50
CA GLU A 257 12.84 -9.98 -1.58
C GLU A 257 12.51 -11.44 -1.22
N TRP A 258 11.24 -11.76 -0.97
CA TRP A 258 10.79 -13.13 -0.71
C TRP A 258 10.95 -14.03 -1.94
N MET A 259 10.63 -13.54 -3.14
CA MET A 259 10.87 -14.25 -4.40
C MET A 259 12.36 -14.54 -4.58
N ALA A 260 13.22 -13.51 -4.48
CA ALA A 260 14.67 -13.69 -4.59
C ALA A 260 15.22 -14.70 -3.57
N PHE A 261 14.72 -14.66 -2.33
CA PHE A 261 15.09 -15.62 -1.29
C PHE A 261 14.74 -17.06 -1.67
N ARG A 262 13.53 -17.28 -2.19
CA ARG A 262 13.06 -18.62 -2.59
C ARG A 262 13.83 -19.16 -3.79
N CYS A 263 14.10 -18.31 -4.78
CA CYS A 263 14.95 -18.65 -5.92
C CYS A 263 16.35 -19.08 -5.45
N ILE A 264 17.00 -18.30 -4.58
CA ILE A 264 18.35 -18.63 -4.06
C ILE A 264 18.34 -19.91 -3.22
N LEU A 265 17.31 -20.14 -2.40
CA LEU A 265 17.23 -21.35 -1.58
C LEU A 265 17.05 -22.62 -2.44
N ARG A 266 16.34 -22.49 -3.57
CA ARG A 266 16.14 -23.58 -4.53
C ARG A 266 17.38 -23.82 -5.40
N PHE A 267 18.08 -22.75 -5.78
CA PHE A 267 19.27 -22.78 -6.64
C PHE A 267 20.48 -22.17 -5.90
N PRO A 268 21.18 -22.94 -5.05
CA PRO A 268 22.23 -22.42 -4.15
C PRO A 268 23.40 -21.70 -4.85
N ASP A 269 23.66 -22.02 -6.12
CA ASP A 269 24.71 -21.36 -6.91
C ASP A 269 24.45 -19.86 -7.13
N MET A 270 23.19 -19.42 -6.97
CA MET A 270 22.78 -18.04 -7.14
C MET A 270 23.14 -17.12 -5.96
N LYS A 271 23.53 -17.67 -4.80
CA LYS A 271 23.90 -16.86 -3.62
C LYS A 271 25.00 -15.84 -3.88
N LYS A 272 25.91 -16.13 -4.84
CA LYS A 272 27.00 -15.23 -5.25
C LYS A 272 26.49 -13.94 -5.90
N GLU A 273 25.30 -13.97 -6.52
CA GLU A 273 24.72 -12.83 -7.22
C GLU A 273 24.35 -11.70 -6.26
N VAL A 274 23.96 -12.04 -5.02
CA VAL A 274 23.67 -11.06 -3.96
C VAL A 274 24.88 -10.16 -3.72
N TRP A 275 26.08 -10.73 -3.64
CA TRP A 275 27.30 -9.98 -3.38
C TRP A 275 27.79 -9.19 -4.59
N GLN A 276 27.69 -9.74 -5.79
CA GLN A 276 28.03 -9.04 -7.03
C GLN A 276 27.23 -7.74 -7.19
N ARG A 277 25.94 -7.77 -6.85
CA ARG A 277 25.10 -6.55 -6.86
C ARG A 277 25.48 -5.58 -5.77
N PHE A 278 25.87 -6.08 -4.61
CA PHE A 278 26.20 -5.24 -3.47
C PHE A 278 27.41 -4.32 -3.73
N GLU A 279 28.43 -4.82 -4.46
CA GLU A 279 29.70 -4.11 -4.71
C GLU A 279 29.55 -2.77 -5.44
N ASN A 280 28.47 -2.56 -6.20
CA ASN A 280 28.23 -1.34 -6.98
C ASN A 280 26.99 -0.54 -6.53
N THR A 281 26.21 -1.03 -5.56
CA THR A 281 24.86 -0.50 -5.27
C THR A 281 24.82 0.51 -4.11
N GLU A 282 25.76 0.43 -3.17
CA GLU A 282 25.75 1.32 -1.99
C GLU A 282 25.81 2.80 -2.35
N GLU A 283 26.49 3.15 -3.45
CA GLU A 283 26.65 4.53 -3.92
C GLU A 283 25.48 5.01 -4.78
N GLU A 284 24.90 4.15 -5.61
CA GLU A 284 23.91 4.51 -6.64
C GLU A 284 22.47 4.56 -6.10
N ILE A 285 21.99 3.50 -5.42
CA ILE A 285 20.57 3.37 -5.02
C ILE A 285 20.47 2.86 -3.57
N PRO A 286 20.40 3.76 -2.57
CA PRO A 286 20.41 3.38 -1.14
C PRO A 286 19.30 2.42 -0.73
N SER A 287 18.12 2.56 -1.35
CA SER A 287 16.96 1.74 -1.04
C SER A 287 17.06 0.33 -1.61
N TYR A 288 17.90 0.11 -2.62
CA TYR A 288 18.18 -1.22 -3.17
C TYR A 288 19.25 -1.92 -2.34
N ALA A 289 20.27 -1.20 -1.88
CA ALA A 289 21.26 -1.72 -0.92
C ALA A 289 20.60 -2.26 0.37
N VAL A 290 19.59 -1.55 0.89
CA VAL A 290 18.77 -2.02 2.03
C VAL A 290 18.08 -3.35 1.73
N SER A 291 17.46 -3.49 0.57
CA SER A 291 16.82 -4.75 0.16
C SER A 291 17.81 -5.90 0.00
N LEU A 292 19.01 -5.63 -0.53
CA LEU A 292 20.08 -6.63 -0.62
C LEU A 292 20.60 -7.05 0.77
N LEU A 293 20.71 -6.12 1.73
CA LEU A 293 21.05 -6.44 3.13
C LEU A 293 20.01 -7.36 3.76
N ARG A 294 18.72 -7.05 3.59
CA ARG A 294 17.61 -7.88 4.09
C ARG A 294 17.61 -9.26 3.46
N LEU A 295 17.74 -9.33 2.15
CA LEU A 295 17.84 -10.59 1.41
C LEU A 295 19.03 -11.41 1.90
N ALA A 296 20.21 -10.80 2.04
CA ALA A 296 21.40 -11.48 2.54
C ALA A 296 21.22 -12.00 3.98
N HIS A 297 20.56 -11.24 4.85
CA HIS A 297 20.24 -11.65 6.21
C HIS A 297 19.27 -12.85 6.24
N LEU A 298 18.23 -12.83 5.40
CA LEU A 298 17.31 -13.95 5.25
C LEU A 298 18.06 -15.18 4.73
N VAL A 299 18.82 -15.04 3.64
CA VAL A 299 19.59 -16.13 3.03
C VAL A 299 20.58 -16.74 4.04
N SER A 300 21.35 -15.92 4.78
CA SER A 300 22.32 -16.41 5.76
C SER A 300 21.68 -17.21 6.90
N SER A 301 20.43 -16.90 7.24
CA SER A 301 19.68 -17.57 8.32
C SER A 301 19.12 -18.94 7.91
N TYR A 302 18.92 -19.19 6.61
CA TYR A 302 18.25 -20.40 6.11
C TYR A 302 19.13 -21.33 5.26
N ILE A 303 20.28 -20.88 4.75
CA ILE A 303 21.26 -21.76 4.10
C ILE A 303 21.76 -22.80 5.12
N LYS A 304 21.81 -24.07 4.71
CA LYS A 304 22.31 -25.21 5.52
C LYS A 304 23.41 -26.01 4.81
N ASP A 305 24.04 -25.42 3.80
CA ASP A 305 25.12 -26.06 3.06
C ASP A 305 26.49 -25.79 3.72
N ASP A 306 27.54 -26.42 3.19
CA ASP A 306 28.91 -26.29 3.71
C ASP A 306 29.47 -24.85 3.62
N SER A 307 28.81 -23.96 2.89
CA SER A 307 29.22 -22.55 2.74
C SER A 307 28.50 -21.59 3.69
N GLN A 308 27.61 -22.09 4.56
CA GLN A 308 26.82 -21.26 5.48
C GLN A 308 27.72 -20.31 6.29
N GLU A 309 28.81 -20.83 6.87
CA GLU A 309 29.73 -20.04 7.69
C GLU A 309 30.49 -18.98 6.87
N GLU A 310 30.88 -19.31 5.64
CA GLU A 310 31.54 -18.38 4.72
C GLU A 310 30.59 -17.24 4.31
N PHE A 311 29.38 -17.58 3.88
CA PHE A 311 28.36 -16.60 3.49
C PHE A 311 27.96 -15.71 4.68
N PHE A 312 27.79 -16.29 5.86
CA PHE A 312 27.47 -15.56 7.09
C PHE A 312 28.60 -14.60 7.49
N THR A 313 29.85 -15.05 7.38
CA THR A 313 31.03 -14.21 7.65
C THR A 313 31.08 -13.02 6.69
N GLU A 314 30.83 -13.23 5.41
CA GLU A 314 30.78 -12.15 4.42
C GLU A 314 29.62 -11.18 4.70
N MET A 315 28.45 -11.69 5.08
CA MET A 315 27.33 -10.85 5.51
C MET A 315 27.77 -9.89 6.62
N VAL A 316 28.35 -10.41 7.71
CA VAL A 316 28.79 -9.57 8.85
C VAL A 316 29.81 -8.51 8.40
N ASN A 317 30.74 -8.87 7.51
CA ASN A 317 31.73 -7.94 6.96
C ASN A 317 31.09 -6.80 6.14
N ARG A 318 29.97 -7.04 5.46
CA ARG A 318 29.23 -6.03 4.67
C ARG A 318 28.25 -5.21 5.54
N ALA A 319 27.61 -5.82 6.52
CA ALA A 319 26.65 -5.15 7.39
C ALA A 319 27.30 -4.17 8.38
N LEU A 320 28.53 -4.47 8.86
CA LEU A 320 29.23 -3.60 9.82
C LEU A 320 29.51 -2.19 9.25
N PRO A 321 30.10 -2.03 8.04
CA PRO A 321 30.22 -0.72 7.40
C PRO A 321 28.86 -0.04 7.18
N CYS A 322 27.83 -0.80 6.79
CA CYS A 322 26.48 -0.27 6.58
C CYS A 322 25.92 0.39 7.84
N ALA A 323 26.08 -0.22 9.01
CA ALA A 323 25.67 0.34 10.30
C ALA A 323 26.40 1.66 10.67
N THR A 324 27.45 2.01 9.94
CA THR A 324 28.21 3.26 10.09
C THR A 324 28.09 4.20 8.88
N SER A 325 27.30 3.82 7.86
CA SER A 325 27.14 4.57 6.61
C SER A 325 26.67 6.01 6.87
N ASN A 326 27.09 6.95 6.03
CA ASN A 326 26.56 8.33 6.05
C ASN A 326 25.08 8.38 5.57
N LYS A 327 24.64 7.41 4.78
CA LYS A 327 23.27 7.28 4.28
C LYS A 327 22.36 6.71 5.37
N VAL A 328 21.38 7.52 5.77
CA VAL A 328 20.47 7.26 6.90
C VAL A 328 19.75 5.92 6.78
N THR A 329 19.18 5.60 5.61
CA THR A 329 18.41 4.36 5.38
C THR A 329 19.27 3.11 5.52
N ILE A 330 20.46 3.11 4.90
CA ILE A 330 21.43 2.00 4.99
C ILE A 330 21.92 1.85 6.44
N ARG A 331 22.18 2.97 7.11
CA ARG A 331 22.64 2.98 8.50
C ARG A 331 21.62 2.41 9.47
N HIS A 332 20.35 2.76 9.31
CA HIS A 332 19.28 2.23 10.15
C HIS A 332 19.11 0.73 9.93
N GLU A 333 19.05 0.28 8.69
CA GLU A 333 18.92 -1.15 8.38
C GLU A 333 20.12 -1.95 8.90
N GLY A 334 21.35 -1.47 8.62
CA GLY A 334 22.55 -2.12 9.11
C GLY A 334 22.59 -2.18 10.63
N ALA A 335 22.18 -1.12 11.33
CA ALA A 335 22.10 -1.13 12.79
C ALA A 335 21.01 -2.07 13.32
N GLU A 336 19.90 -2.22 12.59
CA GLU A 336 18.77 -3.09 12.96
C GLU A 336 19.13 -4.58 12.89
N ILE A 337 19.86 -4.99 11.85
CA ILE A 337 20.22 -6.39 11.61
C ILE A 337 21.39 -6.87 12.51
N ILE A 338 22.30 -5.99 12.93
CA ILE A 338 23.50 -6.36 13.69
C ILE A 338 23.23 -7.20 14.96
N PRO A 339 22.25 -6.87 15.82
CA PRO A 339 21.90 -7.68 16.98
C PRO A 339 21.48 -9.10 16.60
N ASP A 340 20.64 -9.24 15.57
CA ASP A 340 20.13 -10.53 15.14
C ASP A 340 21.28 -11.39 14.60
N LEU A 341 22.19 -10.81 13.82
CA LEU A 341 23.42 -11.49 13.38
C LEU A 341 24.30 -11.91 14.56
N TYR A 342 24.41 -11.10 15.61
CA TYR A 342 25.27 -11.43 16.74
C TYR A 342 24.69 -12.61 17.55
N ASP A 343 23.38 -12.59 17.79
CA ASP A 343 22.66 -13.66 18.48
C ASP A 343 22.65 -14.95 17.64
N GLU A 344 22.52 -14.83 16.32
CA GLU A 344 22.58 -15.95 15.37
C GLU A 344 23.99 -16.55 15.30
N ALA A 345 25.05 -15.73 15.21
CA ALA A 345 26.43 -16.20 15.24
C ALA A 345 26.74 -16.98 16.53
N LYS A 346 26.16 -16.55 17.66
CA LYS A 346 26.28 -17.25 18.95
C LYS A 346 25.50 -18.57 18.95
N ARG A 347 24.33 -18.61 18.32
CA ARG A 347 23.50 -19.83 18.17
C ARG A 347 24.19 -20.88 17.29
N LEU A 348 24.82 -20.44 16.20
CA LEU A 348 25.55 -21.30 15.25
C LEU A 348 26.95 -21.70 15.75
N GLY A 349 27.48 -21.00 16.75
CA GLY A 349 28.79 -21.31 17.34
C GLY A 349 29.98 -20.69 16.60
N TYR A 350 29.78 -19.63 15.83
CA TYR A 350 30.82 -18.90 15.10
C TYR A 350 31.64 -18.01 16.05
N THR A 351 32.59 -18.61 16.75
CA THR A 351 33.40 -17.94 17.78
C THR A 351 34.30 -16.86 17.21
N HIS A 352 34.86 -17.04 16.00
CA HIS A 352 35.71 -16.04 15.35
C HIS A 352 34.99 -14.72 15.08
N LEU A 353 33.68 -14.76 14.86
CA LEU A 353 32.85 -13.56 14.71
C LEU A 353 32.49 -12.95 16.06
N THR A 354 32.00 -13.77 17.00
CA THR A 354 31.52 -13.24 18.30
C THR A 354 32.64 -12.68 19.18
N GLU A 355 33.87 -13.16 19.02
CA GLU A 355 35.09 -12.65 19.65
C GLU A 355 35.68 -11.44 18.91
N ASN A 356 35.22 -11.13 17.70
CA ASN A 356 35.67 -9.96 16.96
C ASN A 356 35.36 -8.68 17.76
N PRO A 357 36.38 -7.88 18.14
CA PRO A 357 36.19 -6.70 18.98
C PRO A 357 35.27 -5.65 18.33
N LEU A 358 35.30 -5.51 17.01
CA LEU A 358 34.46 -4.56 16.28
C LEU A 358 32.99 -5.00 16.30
N PHE A 359 32.73 -6.26 15.99
CA PHE A 359 31.36 -6.79 15.97
C PHE A 359 30.73 -6.72 17.37
N SER A 360 31.46 -7.15 18.41
CA SER A 360 30.98 -7.05 19.80
C SER A 360 30.77 -5.61 20.26
N SER A 361 31.64 -4.68 19.86
CA SER A 361 31.52 -3.26 20.25
C SER A 361 30.33 -2.58 19.57
N ILE A 362 30.12 -2.80 18.27
CA ILE A 362 28.99 -2.24 17.53
C ILE A 362 27.68 -2.86 18.03
N HIS A 363 27.64 -4.18 18.26
CA HIS A 363 26.47 -4.83 18.86
C HIS A 363 26.09 -4.21 20.21
N LYS A 364 27.04 -4.03 21.13
CA LYS A 364 26.80 -3.37 22.42
C LYS A 364 26.35 -1.92 22.26
N TYR A 365 26.93 -1.20 21.30
CA TYR A 365 26.54 0.19 21.02
C TYR A 365 25.09 0.28 20.55
N VAL A 366 24.70 -0.55 19.57
CA VAL A 366 23.33 -0.60 19.05
C VAL A 366 22.33 -0.99 20.14
N LEU A 367 22.63 -2.01 20.95
CA LEU A 367 21.78 -2.44 22.08
C LEU A 367 21.53 -1.32 23.10
N ASN A 368 22.57 -0.54 23.42
CA ASN A 368 22.48 0.53 24.41
C ASN A 368 22.03 1.87 23.81
N SER A 369 21.89 1.94 22.49
CA SER A 369 21.49 3.14 21.79
C SER A 369 20.08 3.58 22.22
N PRO A 370 19.86 4.87 22.50
CA PRO A 370 18.52 5.43 22.70
C PRO A 370 17.58 5.13 21.51
N PHE A 371 18.14 5.01 20.30
CA PHE A 371 17.39 4.68 19.08
C PHE A 371 16.61 3.37 19.21
N ARG A 372 17.22 2.31 19.76
CA ARG A 372 16.58 0.99 19.87
C ARG A 372 15.42 0.98 20.87
N ARG A 373 15.42 1.89 21.86
CA ARG A 373 14.34 2.00 22.86
C ARG A 373 13.05 2.60 22.29
N VAL A 374 13.13 3.25 21.13
CA VAL A 374 12.03 3.99 20.49
C VAL A 374 11.62 3.34 19.16
N MET A 375 12.32 2.29 18.71
CA MET A 375 11.94 1.54 17.52
C MET A 375 10.63 0.78 17.74
N PHE A 376 9.72 0.91 16.79
CA PHE A 376 8.51 0.11 16.73
C PHE A 376 8.79 -1.17 15.96
N PRO A 377 8.23 -2.31 16.37
CA PRO A 377 8.35 -3.56 15.62
C PRO A 377 7.91 -3.37 14.16
N SER A 378 8.67 -3.88 13.20
CA SER A 378 8.24 -3.91 11.79
C SER A 378 7.02 -4.85 11.68
N PRO A 379 6.05 -4.56 10.79
CA PRO A 379 4.97 -5.50 10.53
C PRO A 379 5.41 -6.87 10.01
N THR A 380 6.67 -6.97 9.58
CA THR A 380 7.31 -8.18 9.07
C THR A 380 8.26 -8.83 10.07
N ASP A 381 8.32 -8.38 11.33
CA ASP A 381 9.27 -8.92 12.33
C ASP A 381 9.03 -10.40 12.65
N SER A 382 7.78 -10.85 12.56
CA SER A 382 7.40 -12.25 12.83
C SER A 382 7.39 -13.14 11.59
N PHE A 383 7.93 -12.66 10.46
CA PHE A 383 7.89 -13.36 9.19
C PHE A 383 8.86 -14.53 9.16
N ASP A 384 8.37 -15.72 8.79
CA ASP A 384 9.15 -16.90 8.46
C ASP A 384 8.92 -17.27 6.99
N PRO A 385 9.91 -17.12 6.10
CA PRO A 385 9.72 -17.30 4.66
C PRO A 385 9.36 -18.73 4.24
N LEU A 386 9.52 -19.73 5.11
CA LEU A 386 9.15 -21.13 4.84
C LEU A 386 7.77 -21.46 5.42
N GLU A 387 7.50 -21.08 6.68
CA GLU A 387 6.19 -21.34 7.31
C GLU A 387 5.08 -20.45 6.73
N ASP A 388 5.40 -19.20 6.39
CA ASP A 388 4.44 -18.26 5.81
C ASP A 388 4.19 -18.52 4.32
N PHE A 389 4.93 -19.44 3.68
CA PHE A 389 4.69 -19.86 2.29
C PHE A 389 3.44 -20.76 2.18
N SER A 390 2.29 -20.13 2.40
CA SER A 390 0.94 -20.69 2.42
C SER A 390 -0.02 -19.74 1.72
N LEU A 391 -1.22 -20.18 1.32
CA LEU A 391 -2.20 -19.31 0.67
C LEU A 391 -2.52 -18.07 1.51
N VAL A 392 -2.78 -18.25 2.81
CA VAL A 392 -3.08 -17.14 3.74
C VAL A 392 -1.83 -16.30 4.02
N GLY A 393 -0.64 -16.89 4.17
CA GLY A 393 0.58 -16.10 4.38
C GLY A 393 0.94 -15.23 3.17
N ILE A 394 0.72 -15.74 1.96
CA ILE A 394 0.93 -15.00 0.72
C ILE A 394 -0.15 -13.93 0.54
N LEU A 395 -1.42 -14.24 0.80
CA LEU A 395 -2.55 -13.36 0.46
C LEU A 395 -3.02 -12.44 1.59
N ALA A 396 -2.63 -12.72 2.83
CA ALA A 396 -3.02 -11.98 4.03
C ALA A 396 -1.85 -11.77 5.03
N GLY A 397 -0.60 -11.90 4.58
CA GLY A 397 0.59 -11.74 5.44
C GLY A 397 0.78 -10.32 6.01
N GLY A 398 1.59 -10.21 7.08
CA GLY A 398 1.83 -8.95 7.80
C GLY A 398 2.35 -7.80 6.94
N TYR A 399 3.06 -8.13 5.85
CA TYR A 399 3.60 -7.17 4.88
C TYR A 399 2.52 -6.30 4.20
N ILE A 400 1.26 -6.72 4.19
CA ILE A 400 0.14 -5.93 3.66
C ILE A 400 -0.03 -4.62 4.42
N THR A 401 0.30 -4.63 5.72
CA THR A 401 0.22 -3.46 6.60
C THR A 401 1.43 -2.53 6.52
N CYS A 402 2.44 -2.86 5.70
CA CYS A 402 3.55 -1.96 5.43
C CYS A 402 3.04 -0.66 4.77
N ASP A 403 3.36 0.47 5.39
CA ASP A 403 2.99 1.80 4.91
C ASP A 403 3.73 2.13 3.60
N GLY A 404 3.02 2.11 2.47
CA GLY A 404 3.60 2.39 1.15
C GLY A 404 2.64 3.00 0.11
N GLY A 405 1.34 3.08 0.42
CA GLY A 405 0.31 3.39 -0.58
C GLY A 405 0.25 2.33 -1.69
N GLY A 406 -0.38 2.66 -2.83
CA GLY A 406 -0.49 1.78 -3.99
C GLY A 406 -1.92 1.31 -4.25
N ASP A 407 -2.15 0.01 -4.19
CA ASP A 407 -3.42 -0.66 -4.47
C ASP A 407 -4.21 -1.05 -3.22
N ILE A 408 -5.53 -1.18 -3.39
CA ILE A 408 -6.45 -1.76 -2.39
C ILE A 408 -6.33 -3.28 -2.50
N ILE A 409 -5.92 -3.93 -1.42
CA ILE A 409 -5.71 -5.38 -1.38
C ILE A 409 -6.94 -6.06 -0.78
N PRO A 410 -7.55 -7.02 -1.49
CA PRO A 410 -8.52 -7.91 -0.87
C PRO A 410 -7.78 -8.88 0.07
N LEU A 411 -8.26 -8.97 1.31
CA LEU A 411 -7.73 -9.89 2.30
C LEU A 411 -8.46 -11.23 2.19
N PHE A 412 -7.69 -12.31 2.09
CA PHE A 412 -8.22 -13.67 2.05
C PHE A 412 -7.76 -14.46 3.26
N LEU A 413 -8.72 -14.88 4.07
CA LEU A 413 -8.50 -15.59 5.32
C LEU A 413 -8.72 -17.10 5.13
N GLU A 414 -8.35 -17.87 6.13
CA GLU A 414 -8.53 -19.33 6.19
C GLU A 414 -9.97 -19.77 5.89
N GLU A 415 -10.96 -18.99 6.35
CA GLU A 415 -12.39 -19.25 6.12
C GLU A 415 -12.77 -19.19 4.63
N ASP A 416 -12.12 -18.33 3.85
CA ASP A 416 -12.40 -18.19 2.42
C ASP A 416 -11.96 -19.43 1.64
N PHE A 417 -10.84 -20.05 2.02
CA PHE A 417 -10.32 -21.26 1.36
C PHE A 417 -10.95 -22.56 1.86
N THR A 418 -11.34 -22.61 3.14
CA THR A 418 -12.02 -23.79 3.71
C THR A 418 -13.45 -23.93 3.18
N ALA A 419 -14.06 -22.85 2.72
CA ALA A 419 -15.36 -22.85 2.06
C ALA A 419 -15.39 -23.57 0.69
N PHE A 420 -14.24 -23.88 0.08
CA PHE A 420 -14.18 -24.50 -1.25
C PHE A 420 -14.53 -26.00 -1.26
N GLY A 421 -14.76 -26.61 -0.10
CA GLY A 421 -15.14 -28.03 0.02
C GLY A 421 -13.99 -29.00 -0.28
N ALA A 422 -14.27 -30.31 -0.20
CA ALA A 422 -13.31 -31.39 -0.42
C ALA A 422 -12.93 -31.60 -1.90
N GLU A 423 -13.35 -30.72 -2.81
CA GLU A 423 -13.11 -30.80 -4.26
C GLU A 423 -11.62 -30.63 -4.62
N SER A 424 -10.78 -30.10 -3.72
CA SER A 424 -9.37 -29.79 -3.97
C SER A 424 -8.43 -30.42 -2.93
N THR A 425 -7.94 -31.63 -3.21
CA THR A 425 -6.89 -32.28 -2.42
C THR A 425 -5.48 -32.15 -3.03
N ARG A 426 -5.34 -31.52 -4.20
CA ARG A 426 -4.07 -31.47 -4.98
C ARG A 426 -3.30 -30.15 -4.85
N ARG A 427 -3.33 -29.50 -3.67
CA ARG A 427 -2.59 -28.25 -3.46
C ARG A 427 -1.15 -28.53 -3.10
N PHE A 428 -0.22 -27.80 -3.71
CA PHE A 428 1.20 -27.92 -3.33
C PHE A 428 1.61 -27.02 -2.14
N VAL A 429 0.79 -26.00 -1.82
CA VAL A 429 0.95 -25.18 -0.62
C VAL A 429 -0.18 -25.46 0.38
N PRO A 430 0.08 -25.35 1.70
CA PRO A 430 -0.98 -25.39 2.70
C PRO A 430 -1.85 -24.13 2.63
N ILE A 431 -3.07 -24.20 3.18
CA ILE A 431 -3.93 -23.01 3.35
C ILE A 431 -3.23 -21.99 4.26
N GLY A 432 -2.58 -22.45 5.34
CA GLY A 432 -1.96 -21.58 6.34
C GLY A 432 -2.91 -21.25 7.48
N LYS A 433 -2.52 -20.28 8.31
CA LYS A 433 -3.31 -19.81 9.46
C LYS A 433 -3.54 -18.31 9.32
N ASN A 434 -4.68 -17.85 9.82
CA ASN A 434 -4.94 -16.42 9.89
C ASN A 434 -3.85 -15.71 10.71
N PRO A 435 -3.39 -14.53 10.24
CA PRO A 435 -2.46 -13.72 11.01
C PRO A 435 -3.06 -13.41 12.40
N PRO A 436 -2.25 -13.37 13.46
CA PRO A 436 -2.76 -13.05 14.79
C PRO A 436 -3.49 -11.70 14.74
N PRO A 437 -4.62 -11.56 15.45
CA PRO A 437 -5.35 -10.29 15.49
C PRO A 437 -4.38 -9.22 15.97
N SER A 438 -4.29 -8.11 15.22
CA SER A 438 -3.40 -7.00 15.55
C SER A 438 -3.61 -6.62 17.02
N PRO A 439 -2.55 -6.47 17.84
CA PRO A 439 -2.73 -6.16 19.23
C PRO A 439 -3.58 -4.88 19.36
N PRO A 440 -4.62 -4.87 20.22
CA PRO A 440 -5.34 -3.64 20.49
C PRO A 440 -4.32 -2.64 21.02
N ALA A 441 -4.30 -1.43 20.45
CA ALA A 441 -3.42 -0.34 20.87
C ALA A 441 -3.31 -0.32 22.40
N SER A 442 -2.15 -0.74 22.92
CA SER A 442 -2.01 -1.03 24.34
C SER A 442 -2.11 0.29 25.12
N LYS A 443 -3.05 0.33 26.08
CA LYS A 443 -3.11 1.36 27.09
C LYS A 443 -1.80 1.32 27.88
N ALA A 444 -0.94 2.31 27.68
CA ALA A 444 0.26 2.51 28.49
C ALA A 444 -0.14 2.60 29.98
N LYS A 445 0.32 1.63 30.76
CA LYS A 445 0.15 1.60 32.22
C LYS A 445 1.15 2.54 32.87
N ASP A 446 0.63 3.46 33.68
CA ASP A 446 1.33 4.18 34.75
C ASP A 446 2.24 3.23 35.55
N LYS A 447 3.56 3.43 35.45
CA LYS A 447 4.51 3.15 36.54
C LYS A 447 5.73 4.06 36.38
N ASP A 448 5.65 5.25 36.96
CA ASP A 448 6.84 5.91 37.50
C ASP A 448 6.46 6.76 38.72
N LYS A 449 6.73 6.21 39.90
CA LYS A 449 6.99 6.95 41.12
C LYS A 449 8.07 6.21 41.88
N ASP A 450 9.25 6.81 41.87
CA ASP A 450 10.23 6.88 42.96
C ASP A 450 11.66 6.65 42.44
N LYS A 451 12.34 7.75 42.12
CA LYS A 451 13.60 8.17 42.78
C LYS A 451 14.20 9.40 42.10
N GLU A 452 14.04 10.53 42.77
CA GLU A 452 14.89 11.71 42.61
C GLU A 452 16.27 11.50 43.22
N ASN A 453 17.22 12.31 42.73
CA ASN A 453 18.48 12.76 43.33
C ASN A 453 19.73 11.88 43.19
N SER A 454 20.55 12.23 42.20
CA SER A 454 21.85 12.89 42.49
C SER A 454 22.49 13.42 41.21
N ALA A 455 22.53 14.75 41.07
CA ALA A 455 23.34 15.44 40.07
C ALA A 455 24.78 15.61 40.57
N GLN A 456 25.77 15.37 39.71
CA GLN A 456 27.10 15.96 39.79
C GLN A 456 27.72 16.03 38.39
N SER A 457 27.84 17.25 37.86
CA SER A 457 28.52 17.58 36.61
C SER A 457 30.01 17.85 36.86
N PRO A 458 30.93 17.52 35.94
CA PRO A 458 32.25 18.12 35.91
C PRO A 458 32.40 19.19 34.81
N ALA A 459 33.34 20.08 35.08
CA ALA A 459 33.55 21.41 34.50
C ALA A 459 33.99 21.47 33.02
N SER A 460 33.62 22.59 32.39
CA SER A 460 33.97 23.03 31.03
C SER A 460 35.40 23.58 30.91
N THR A 461 36.08 23.27 29.80
CA THR A 461 37.26 24.02 29.30
C THR A 461 36.92 24.66 27.94
N PRO A 462 37.32 25.91 27.65
CA PRO A 462 36.85 26.64 26.48
C PRO A 462 37.77 26.44 25.25
N GLY A 463 37.22 25.87 24.19
CA GLY A 463 37.77 25.90 22.84
C GLY A 463 36.65 26.26 21.87
N ALA A 464 36.84 27.31 21.07
CA ALA A 464 35.85 27.83 20.13
C ALA A 464 35.36 26.76 19.16
N ALA A 465 34.11 26.30 19.35
CA ALA A 465 33.45 25.36 18.44
C ALA A 465 32.82 26.13 17.28
N VAL A 466 33.23 25.77 16.07
CA VAL A 466 32.52 26.10 14.82
C VAL A 466 31.16 25.38 14.88
N GLY A 467 30.07 26.13 14.73
CA GLY A 467 28.71 25.57 14.79
C GLY A 467 28.39 24.60 13.65
N PRO A 468 27.39 23.73 13.81
CA PRO A 468 27.04 22.72 12.83
C PRO A 468 26.52 23.34 11.52
N ILE A 469 27.00 22.82 10.39
CA ILE A 469 26.61 23.24 9.04
C ILE A 469 25.13 22.96 8.74
N GLN A 470 24.48 22.05 9.48
CA GLN A 470 23.10 21.66 9.28
C GLN A 470 22.28 21.79 10.57
N THR A 471 21.35 22.73 10.61
CA THR A 471 20.51 23.03 11.79
C THR A 471 19.27 22.16 11.90
N LYS A 472 18.84 21.50 10.80
CA LYS A 472 17.66 20.63 10.78
C LYS A 472 17.97 19.18 11.18
N GLY A 473 19.24 18.79 11.22
CA GLY A 473 19.69 17.43 11.52
C GLY A 473 20.91 17.33 12.45
N GLY A 474 21.36 18.44 13.04
CA GLY A 474 22.28 18.39 14.16
C GLY A 474 21.54 18.02 15.45
N ASP A 475 22.28 17.53 16.44
CA ASP A 475 21.85 17.31 17.81
C ASP A 475 20.76 18.29 18.23
N TRP A 476 19.77 17.79 18.98
CA TRP A 476 18.87 18.61 19.78
C TRP A 476 19.63 19.81 20.31
N ASP A 477 19.43 20.96 19.69
CA ASP A 477 20.18 22.16 20.04
C ASP A 477 19.91 22.37 21.52
N VAL A 478 20.90 22.12 22.37
CA VAL A 478 20.75 22.19 23.82
C VAL A 478 20.32 23.60 24.19
N LYS A 479 20.62 24.59 23.33
CA LYS A 479 20.06 25.93 23.39
C LYS A 479 18.55 25.96 23.16
N SER A 480 18.02 25.30 22.14
CA SER A 480 16.57 25.10 21.90
C SER A 480 15.86 24.35 23.03
N LEU A 481 16.51 23.35 23.64
CA LEU A 481 15.96 22.63 24.80
C LEU A 481 16.00 23.46 26.10
N LEU A 482 17.09 24.19 26.36
CA LEU A 482 17.19 25.13 27.47
C LEU A 482 16.21 26.29 27.29
N GLU A 483 16.06 26.81 26.06
CA GLU A 483 15.05 27.82 25.70
C GLU A 483 13.63 27.29 25.89
N ARG A 484 13.35 26.01 25.59
CA ARG A 484 12.06 25.35 25.89
C ARG A 484 11.81 25.19 27.39
N GLN A 485 12.83 24.85 28.16
CA GLN A 485 12.73 24.69 29.62
C GLN A 485 12.56 26.05 30.32
N ASP A 486 13.21 27.09 29.80
CA ASP A 486 13.10 28.47 30.27
C ASP A 486 11.80 29.17 29.82
N ALA A 487 11.22 28.79 28.67
CA ALA A 487 9.89 29.25 28.25
C ALA A 487 8.77 28.71 29.15
N LEU A 488 8.88 27.45 29.59
CA LEU A 488 7.96 26.86 30.56
C LEU A 488 8.07 27.50 31.96
N SER A 489 9.19 28.16 32.27
CA SER A 489 9.39 28.92 33.52
C SER A 489 9.03 30.42 33.40
N GLY A 490 8.47 30.84 32.27
CA GLY A 490 7.83 32.15 32.09
C GLY A 490 8.78 33.34 31.89
N ARG A 491 10.05 33.12 31.55
CA ARG A 491 11.05 34.20 31.46
C ARG A 491 11.22 34.88 30.10
N PHE A 492 10.51 34.43 29.05
CA PHE A 492 10.49 35.11 27.75
C PHE A 492 9.08 35.07 27.13
N ALA A 493 8.21 36.02 27.51
CA ALA A 493 6.96 36.28 26.81
C ALA A 493 7.14 37.19 25.57
N ASP A 494 8.28 37.87 25.44
CA ASP A 494 8.56 38.81 24.34
C ASP A 494 9.57 38.22 23.36
N ARG A 495 9.08 37.42 22.39
CA ARG A 495 9.75 37.19 21.10
C ARG A 495 8.97 36.38 20.05
N ARG A 496 7.66 36.16 20.23
CA ARG A 496 6.85 35.64 19.12
C ARG A 496 6.52 36.81 18.20
N GLN A 497 7.11 36.84 17.01
CA GLN A 497 6.67 37.77 15.98
C GLN A 497 5.29 37.31 15.51
N CYS A 498 4.25 37.88 16.13
CA CYS A 498 2.87 37.62 15.76
C CYS A 498 2.47 38.64 14.69
N HIS A 499 2.01 38.14 13.54
CA HIS A 499 1.55 38.99 12.46
C HIS A 499 0.03 39.22 12.59
N GLU A 500 -0.47 40.35 12.07
CA GLU A 500 -1.91 40.67 12.07
C GLU A 500 -2.66 39.91 10.97
N ILE A 501 -2.35 38.62 10.81
CA ILE A 501 -3.05 37.68 9.93
C ILE A 501 -3.79 36.65 10.77
N GLU A 502 -5.05 36.39 10.42
CA GLU A 502 -5.88 35.32 10.98
C GLU A 502 -6.30 34.37 9.84
N VAL A 503 -6.43 33.08 10.14
CA VAL A 503 -6.76 32.06 9.13
C VAL A 503 -8.11 31.43 9.45
N VAL A 504 -9.02 31.41 8.48
CA VAL A 504 -10.32 30.73 8.56
C VAL A 504 -10.25 29.45 7.75
N ALA A 505 -10.17 28.32 8.46
CA ALA A 505 -10.20 26.98 7.89
C ALA A 505 -11.53 26.26 8.16
N SER A 506 -12.57 26.99 8.56
CA SER A 506 -13.89 26.45 8.90
C SER A 506 -14.65 25.80 7.72
N LEU A 507 -14.19 26.00 6.50
CA LEU A 507 -14.76 25.38 5.29
C LEU A 507 -14.03 24.09 4.90
N VAL A 508 -12.88 23.80 5.51
CA VAL A 508 -12.05 22.63 5.23
C VAL A 508 -12.56 21.48 6.11
N ASP A 509 -13.01 20.41 5.47
CA ASP A 509 -13.57 19.26 6.18
C ASP A 509 -12.50 18.22 6.52
N ASN A 510 -11.41 18.13 5.75
CA ASN A 510 -10.39 17.13 5.97
C ASN A 510 -9.47 17.49 7.14
N HIS A 511 -9.50 16.69 8.19
CA HIS A 511 -8.63 16.84 9.35
C HIS A 511 -7.12 16.78 9.04
N TYR A 512 -6.70 16.05 8.00
CA TYR A 512 -5.30 16.09 7.55
C TYR A 512 -4.93 17.49 7.04
N ASN A 513 -5.75 18.06 6.15
CA ASN A 513 -5.51 19.41 5.64
C ASN A 513 -5.56 20.44 6.78
N LEU A 514 -6.48 20.29 7.74
CA LEU A 514 -6.54 21.14 8.92
C LEU A 514 -5.27 21.03 9.79
N GLY A 515 -4.72 19.83 9.95
CA GLY A 515 -3.47 19.60 10.70
C GLY A 515 -2.28 20.29 10.04
N GLY A 516 -2.17 20.17 8.71
CA GLY A 516 -1.16 20.87 7.93
C GLY A 516 -1.32 22.39 7.95
N VAL A 517 -2.55 22.89 7.80
CA VAL A 517 -2.88 24.32 7.92
C VAL A 517 -2.53 24.84 9.32
N CYS A 518 -2.82 24.08 10.38
CA CYS A 518 -2.45 24.44 11.74
C CYS A 518 -0.93 24.56 11.90
N ARG A 519 -0.18 23.59 11.37
CA ARG A 519 1.28 23.59 11.43
C ARG A 519 1.88 24.79 10.70
N VAL A 520 1.47 25.02 9.45
CA VAL A 520 2.03 26.14 8.68
C VAL A 520 1.59 27.50 9.26
N SER A 521 0.37 27.61 9.79
CA SER A 521 -0.10 28.83 10.45
C SER A 521 0.72 29.17 11.69
N GLU A 522 1.07 28.17 12.49
CA GLU A 522 1.94 28.33 13.65
C GLU A 522 3.34 28.79 13.24
N LEU A 523 3.95 28.11 12.27
CA LEU A 523 5.28 28.43 11.75
C LEU A 523 5.35 29.81 11.07
N SER A 524 4.25 30.26 10.48
CA SER A 524 4.13 31.58 9.83
C SER A 524 3.73 32.70 10.78
N GLY A 525 3.61 32.45 12.09
CA GLY A 525 3.29 33.49 13.07
C GLY A 525 1.87 34.03 12.98
N VAL A 526 0.92 33.24 12.48
CA VAL A 526 -0.51 33.57 12.41
C VAL A 526 -1.05 33.84 13.82
N SER A 527 -1.84 34.89 13.97
CA SER A 527 -2.36 35.31 15.28
C SER A 527 -3.48 34.42 15.80
N LYS A 528 -4.34 33.91 14.92
CA LYS A 528 -5.44 33.01 15.28
C LYS A 528 -5.88 32.13 14.10
N LEU A 529 -6.25 30.88 14.40
CA LEU A 529 -6.84 29.93 13.47
C LEU A 529 -8.29 29.60 13.86
N TYR A 530 -9.22 29.71 12.92
CA TYR A 530 -10.63 29.32 13.10
C TYR A 530 -10.91 27.97 12.47
N LEU A 531 -11.53 27.07 13.24
CA LEU A 531 -11.92 25.73 12.81
C LEU A 531 -13.44 25.55 12.89
N GLY A 532 -13.99 24.75 11.97
CA GLY A 532 -15.43 24.46 11.89
C GLY A 532 -15.94 23.69 13.11
N ASN A 533 -15.16 22.72 13.58
CA ASN A 533 -15.47 21.89 14.75
C ASN A 533 -14.19 21.61 15.54
N LYS A 534 -13.80 22.57 16.39
CA LYS A 534 -12.54 22.53 17.15
C LYS A 534 -12.48 21.29 18.03
N ALA A 535 -13.57 20.95 18.72
CA ALA A 535 -13.58 19.83 19.66
C ALA A 535 -13.30 18.48 18.98
N THR A 536 -13.83 18.27 17.77
CA THR A 536 -13.60 17.05 16.99
C THR A 536 -12.25 17.10 16.28
N THR A 537 -11.88 18.23 15.68
CA THR A 537 -10.64 18.36 14.92
C THR A 537 -9.40 18.19 15.81
N LEU A 538 -9.37 18.81 17.00
CA LEU A 538 -8.21 18.70 17.90
C LEU A 538 -8.04 17.30 18.51
N LYS A 539 -9.08 16.45 18.47
CA LYS A 539 -9.02 15.06 18.94
C LYS A 539 -8.74 14.06 17.82
N SER A 540 -8.75 14.52 16.57
CA SER A 540 -8.51 13.66 15.42
C SER A 540 -7.02 13.27 15.34
N ARG A 541 -6.79 11.98 15.09
CA ARG A 541 -5.45 11.43 14.89
C ARG A 541 -4.85 11.97 13.58
N GLU A 542 -5.67 12.17 12.56
CA GLU A 542 -5.31 12.75 11.27
C GLU A 542 -4.75 14.17 11.45
N PHE A 543 -5.48 15.01 12.20
CA PHE A 543 -5.03 16.36 12.55
C PHE A 543 -3.72 16.33 13.34
N THR A 544 -3.67 15.55 14.44
CA THR A 544 -2.53 15.49 15.35
C THR A 544 -1.26 14.96 14.67
N SER A 545 -1.42 14.02 13.73
CA SER A 545 -0.29 13.44 12.97
C SER A 545 0.45 14.47 12.11
N LEU A 546 -0.26 15.50 11.62
CA LEU A 546 0.31 16.55 10.78
C LEU A 546 0.61 17.84 11.53
N SER A 547 -0.17 18.20 12.55
CA SER A 547 0.03 19.42 13.33
C SER A 547 1.29 19.35 14.18
N VAL A 548 1.71 18.15 14.61
CA VAL A 548 2.94 17.92 15.40
C VAL A 548 3.04 18.89 16.58
N SER A 549 1.95 18.97 17.36
CA SER A 549 1.80 19.84 18.54
C SER A 549 1.68 21.35 18.28
N SER A 550 1.64 21.82 17.03
CA SER A 550 1.43 23.25 16.71
C SER A 550 0.14 23.83 17.31
N GLU A 551 -0.90 23.02 17.51
CA GLU A 551 -2.17 23.40 18.13
C GLU A 551 -2.05 23.81 19.60
N THR A 552 -0.97 23.42 20.28
CA THR A 552 -0.70 23.84 21.67
C THR A 552 -0.18 25.27 21.74
N TRP A 553 0.42 25.76 20.65
CA TRP A 553 1.07 27.07 20.58
C TRP A 553 0.22 28.09 19.82
N LEU A 554 -0.59 27.67 18.85
CA LEU A 554 -1.44 28.56 18.05
C LEU A 554 -2.80 28.77 18.72
N PRO A 555 -3.26 30.02 18.92
CA PRO A 555 -4.62 30.28 19.37
C PRO A 555 -5.66 29.77 18.36
N ILE A 556 -6.51 28.83 18.78
CA ILE A 556 -7.55 28.22 17.94
C ILE A 556 -8.95 28.53 18.48
N GLU A 557 -9.85 28.99 17.61
CA GLU A 557 -11.25 29.29 17.94
C GLU A 557 -12.21 28.45 17.08
N GLU A 558 -13.35 28.06 17.62
CA GLU A 558 -14.38 27.34 16.87
C GLU A 558 -15.35 28.33 16.23
N VAL A 559 -15.50 28.25 14.90
CA VAL A 559 -16.50 29.00 14.13
C VAL A 559 -17.09 28.04 13.11
N LYS A 560 -18.34 27.66 13.29
CA LYS A 560 -19.03 26.74 12.36
C LYS A 560 -19.20 27.40 11.01
N ARG A 561 -19.33 26.57 9.96
CA ARG A 561 -19.51 27.03 8.57
C ARG A 561 -20.64 28.07 8.42
N ALA A 562 -21.77 27.87 9.11
CA ALA A 562 -22.92 28.79 9.06
C ALA A 562 -22.63 30.17 9.69
N ASP A 563 -21.63 30.25 10.58
CA ASP A 563 -21.28 31.46 11.32
C ASP A 563 -20.07 32.19 10.71
N VAL A 564 -19.49 31.67 9.62
CA VAL A 564 -18.32 32.28 8.95
C VAL A 564 -18.65 33.68 8.45
N SER A 565 -19.77 33.90 7.76
CA SER A 565 -20.19 35.24 7.30
C SER A 565 -20.26 36.26 8.46
N GLN A 566 -20.79 35.84 9.62
CA GLN A 566 -20.84 36.70 10.81
C GLN A 566 -19.44 37.03 11.35
N LEU A 567 -18.50 36.07 11.33
CA LEU A 567 -17.10 36.31 11.67
C LEU A 567 -16.46 37.32 10.72
N LEU A 568 -16.62 37.14 9.40
CA LEU A 568 -16.04 38.02 8.38
C LEU A 568 -16.55 39.45 8.53
N ALA A 569 -17.87 39.61 8.75
CA ALA A 569 -18.48 40.92 9.00
C ALA A 569 -17.90 41.61 10.26
N ARG A 570 -17.68 40.88 11.35
CA ARG A 570 -17.04 41.41 12.57
C ARG A 570 -15.58 41.81 12.32
N LYS A 571 -14.80 40.96 11.65
CA LYS A 571 -13.39 41.22 11.37
C LYS A 571 -13.19 42.42 10.45
N ARG A 572 -14.09 42.62 9.50
CA ARG A 572 -14.14 43.82 8.66
C ARG A 572 -14.36 45.09 9.49
N GLN A 573 -15.22 45.05 10.50
CA GLN A 573 -15.41 46.17 11.44
C GLN A 573 -14.16 46.43 12.30
N GLU A 574 -13.36 45.40 12.58
CA GLU A 574 -12.07 45.48 13.27
C GLU A 574 -10.92 46.00 12.37
N GLY A 575 -11.20 46.27 11.09
CA GLY A 575 -10.25 46.83 10.12
C GLY A 575 -9.40 45.78 9.39
N TYR A 576 -9.82 44.51 9.38
CA TYR A 576 -9.19 43.48 8.56
C TYR A 576 -9.73 43.49 7.13
N SER A 577 -8.84 43.24 6.17
CA SER A 577 -9.21 42.89 4.80
C SER A 577 -9.46 41.38 4.70
N ILE A 578 -10.54 41.00 4.02
CA ILE A 578 -10.93 39.60 3.85
C ILE A 578 -10.36 39.07 2.53
N VAL A 579 -9.42 38.13 2.62
CA VAL A 579 -8.72 37.57 1.46
C VAL A 579 -9.05 36.11 1.30
N GLY A 580 -9.61 35.72 0.15
CA GLY A 580 -9.92 34.33 -0.17
C GLY A 580 -8.79 33.66 -0.96
N ILE A 581 -8.46 32.41 -0.64
CA ILE A 581 -7.63 31.57 -1.53
C ILE A 581 -8.56 30.83 -2.47
N GLU A 582 -8.74 31.36 -3.69
CA GLU A 582 -9.65 30.78 -4.67
C GLU A 582 -9.27 31.15 -6.11
N GLN A 583 -9.52 30.25 -7.05
CA GLN A 583 -9.36 30.48 -8.49
C GLN A 583 -10.66 31.04 -9.06
N THR A 584 -10.64 32.32 -9.42
CA THR A 584 -11.80 33.02 -10.01
C THR A 584 -11.33 33.86 -11.20
N ASP A 585 -12.27 34.27 -12.04
CA ASP A 585 -12.01 35.22 -13.14
C ASP A 585 -11.50 36.58 -12.67
N ARG A 586 -11.63 36.89 -11.37
CA ARG A 586 -11.22 38.13 -10.72
C ARG A 586 -10.08 37.94 -9.72
N SER A 587 -9.52 36.73 -9.62
CA SER A 587 -8.44 36.47 -8.67
C SER A 587 -7.16 37.16 -9.10
N VAL A 588 -6.45 37.70 -8.12
CA VAL A 588 -5.13 38.28 -8.33
C VAL A 588 -4.10 37.17 -8.25
N ILE A 589 -3.24 37.10 -9.26
CA ILE A 589 -2.14 36.14 -9.28
C ILE A 589 -1.15 36.50 -8.17
N LEU A 590 -0.92 35.53 -7.26
CA LEU A 590 0.02 35.65 -6.16
C LEU A 590 1.43 35.96 -6.69
N GLY A 591 2.10 36.96 -6.10
CA GLY A 591 3.43 37.39 -6.51
C GLY A 591 3.47 38.26 -7.77
N SER A 592 2.31 38.70 -8.30
CA SER A 592 2.27 39.73 -9.33
C SER A 592 2.81 41.06 -8.78
N LYS A 593 3.46 41.86 -9.65
CA LYS A 593 4.20 43.07 -9.24
C LYS A 593 3.31 44.15 -8.60
N ASP A 594 2.02 44.12 -8.90
CA ASP A 594 1.05 45.15 -8.49
C ASP A 594 0.18 44.69 -7.30
N PHE A 595 0.50 43.54 -6.69
CA PHE A 595 -0.26 42.99 -5.56
C PHE A 595 0.55 43.03 -4.26
N GLU A 596 0.00 43.76 -3.28
CA GLU A 596 0.52 43.82 -1.93
C GLU A 596 -0.55 43.34 -0.93
N PHE A 597 -0.15 42.47 -0.01
CA PHE A 597 -1.00 41.99 1.06
C PHE A 597 -1.30 43.10 2.08
N PRO A 598 -2.57 43.37 2.40
CA PRO A 598 -2.92 44.22 3.53
C PRO A 598 -2.31 43.66 4.83
N LYS A 599 -1.73 44.54 5.66
CA LYS A 599 -1.11 44.12 6.93
C LYS A 599 -2.09 43.37 7.83
N LYS A 600 -3.33 43.87 7.94
CA LYS A 600 -4.43 43.20 8.65
C LYS A 600 -5.24 42.34 7.68
N THR A 601 -5.00 41.03 7.69
CA THR A 601 -5.61 40.08 6.75
C THR A 601 -6.36 38.97 7.48
N VAL A 602 -7.60 38.70 7.07
CA VAL A 602 -8.28 37.44 7.36
C VAL A 602 -8.20 36.58 6.10
N LEU A 603 -7.47 35.49 6.18
CA LEU A 603 -7.26 34.56 5.08
C LEU A 603 -8.31 33.45 5.15
N VAL A 604 -9.20 33.40 4.17
CA VAL A 604 -10.26 32.40 4.07
C VAL A 604 -9.84 31.29 3.13
N ILE A 605 -9.83 30.07 3.65
CA ILE A 605 -9.44 28.87 2.92
C ILE A 605 -10.71 28.18 2.41
N GLY A 606 -10.79 27.94 1.09
CA GLY A 606 -11.90 27.22 0.48
C GLY A 606 -11.94 25.74 0.84
N ALA A 607 -13.12 25.13 0.70
CA ALA A 607 -13.27 23.68 0.84
C ALA A 607 -12.58 22.97 -0.33
N GLU A 608 -12.05 21.76 -0.10
CA GLU A 608 -11.23 21.04 -1.08
C GLU A 608 -11.94 20.77 -2.41
N LYS A 609 -13.25 20.52 -2.35
CA LYS A 609 -14.06 20.14 -3.53
C LYS A 609 -14.84 21.30 -4.12
N THR A 610 -15.42 22.12 -3.25
CA THR A 610 -16.38 23.16 -3.65
C THR A 610 -15.79 24.56 -3.60
N GLY A 611 -14.54 24.70 -3.13
CA GLY A 611 -13.92 25.99 -2.95
C GLY A 611 -14.64 26.83 -1.90
N ILE A 612 -14.52 28.15 -2.03
CA ILE A 612 -15.28 29.11 -1.24
C ILE A 612 -16.72 29.20 -1.81
N PRO A 613 -17.77 28.95 -1.00
CA PRO A 613 -19.16 29.07 -1.41
C PRO A 613 -19.49 30.45 -2.00
N PRO A 614 -20.34 30.58 -3.03
CA PRO A 614 -20.61 31.86 -3.71
C PRO A 614 -21.08 33.00 -2.81
N ASP A 615 -21.84 32.68 -1.76
CA ASP A 615 -22.31 33.63 -0.75
C ASP A 615 -21.15 34.22 0.05
N LEU A 616 -20.16 33.41 0.44
CA LEU A 616 -18.94 33.88 1.10
C LEU A 616 -17.95 34.51 0.12
N LEU A 617 -17.89 34.02 -1.12
CA LEU A 617 -17.01 34.55 -2.16
C LEU A 617 -17.37 36.01 -2.49
N ALA A 618 -18.67 36.35 -2.46
CA ALA A 618 -19.15 37.72 -2.61
C ALA A 618 -18.76 38.65 -1.46
N GLU A 619 -18.35 38.11 -0.30
CA GLU A 619 -17.88 38.87 0.85
C GLU A 619 -16.34 39.07 0.86
N MET A 620 -15.60 38.49 -0.09
CA MET A 620 -14.14 38.65 -0.18
C MET A 620 -13.79 40.04 -0.72
N ASP A 621 -12.83 40.71 -0.08
CA ASP A 621 -12.25 41.95 -0.63
C ASP A 621 -11.33 41.66 -1.80
N ILE A 622 -10.58 40.56 -1.70
CA ILE A 622 -9.61 40.11 -2.68
C ILE A 622 -9.66 38.58 -2.72
N CYS A 623 -9.63 37.99 -3.91
CA CYS A 623 -9.30 36.58 -4.08
C CYS A 623 -7.89 36.48 -4.65
N VAL A 624 -7.06 35.62 -4.07
CA VAL A 624 -5.72 35.34 -4.56
C VAL A 624 -5.67 33.92 -5.11
N GLU A 625 -4.98 33.76 -6.24
CA GLU A 625 -4.71 32.45 -6.79
C GLU A 625 -3.21 32.24 -7.00
N VAL A 626 -2.75 31.02 -6.74
CA VAL A 626 -1.39 30.59 -7.08
C VAL A 626 -1.38 30.24 -8.56
N LYS A 627 -0.51 30.88 -9.34
CA LYS A 627 -0.38 30.57 -10.77
C LYS A 627 0.07 29.13 -10.95
N GLN A 628 -0.68 28.38 -11.75
CA GLN A 628 -0.40 26.98 -12.08
C GLN A 628 0.05 26.88 -13.54
N PHE A 629 0.98 25.98 -13.81
CA PHE A 629 1.55 25.74 -15.15
C PHE A 629 1.30 24.31 -15.65
N GLY A 630 0.72 23.45 -14.80
CA GLY A 630 0.38 22.07 -15.15
C GLY A 630 -1.11 21.89 -15.39
N GLU A 631 -1.49 20.67 -15.77
CA GLU A 631 -2.87 20.30 -16.16
C GLU A 631 -3.81 20.02 -14.97
N THR A 632 -3.26 19.87 -13.75
CA THR A 632 -4.08 19.65 -12.54
C THR A 632 -4.90 20.91 -12.24
N ARG A 633 -6.19 20.72 -11.96
CA ARG A 633 -7.14 21.83 -11.82
C ARG A 633 -6.81 22.78 -10.66
N SER A 634 -6.36 22.25 -9.53
CA SER A 634 -6.05 23.04 -8.34
C SER A 634 -4.98 22.39 -7.46
N MET A 635 -4.34 23.21 -6.64
CA MET A 635 -3.39 22.76 -5.60
C MET A 635 -4.14 22.20 -4.38
N ASN A 636 -3.52 21.29 -3.62
CA ASN A 636 -4.03 20.91 -2.30
C ASN A 636 -4.19 22.14 -1.41
N VAL A 637 -5.30 22.21 -0.67
CA VAL A 637 -5.69 23.37 0.13
C VAL A 637 -4.64 23.77 1.18
N GLN A 638 -3.98 22.81 1.84
CA GLN A 638 -2.96 23.10 2.84
C GLN A 638 -1.69 23.66 2.20
N THR A 639 -1.36 23.18 0.99
CA THR A 639 -0.21 23.64 0.20
C THR A 639 -0.47 25.05 -0.33
N ALA A 640 -1.70 25.32 -0.80
CA ALA A 640 -2.10 26.66 -1.23
C ALA A 640 -2.03 27.65 -0.07
N ALA A 641 -2.54 27.27 1.11
CA ALA A 641 -2.41 28.06 2.33
C ALA A 641 -0.94 28.32 2.70
N ALA A 642 -0.07 27.31 2.60
CA ALA A 642 1.35 27.46 2.89
C ALA A 642 2.05 28.46 1.95
N VAL A 643 1.79 28.38 0.64
CA VAL A 643 2.37 29.29 -0.36
C VAL A 643 1.89 30.73 -0.14
N VAL A 644 0.60 30.91 0.12
CA VAL A 644 -0.01 32.23 0.35
C VAL A 644 0.49 32.85 1.67
N LEU A 645 0.54 32.08 2.75
CA LEU A 645 1.06 32.56 4.04
C LEU A 645 2.54 32.93 3.94
N TYR A 646 3.35 32.15 3.22
CA TYR A 646 4.75 32.48 3.01
C TYR A 646 4.90 33.82 2.26
N GLU A 647 4.11 34.07 1.22
CA GLU A 647 4.15 35.34 0.51
C GLU A 647 3.70 36.52 1.39
N TYR A 648 2.65 36.33 2.21
CA TYR A 648 2.26 37.35 3.19
C TYR A 648 3.41 37.69 4.15
N VAL A 649 4.09 36.67 4.71
CA VAL A 649 5.23 36.87 5.63
C VAL A 649 6.41 37.51 4.91
N ARG A 650 6.66 37.16 3.65
CA ARG A 650 7.69 37.81 2.84
C ARG A 650 7.44 39.31 2.68
N GLN A 651 6.19 39.71 2.42
CA GLN A 651 5.84 41.12 2.24
C GLN A 651 5.74 41.91 3.55
N ASN A 652 5.14 41.32 4.59
CA ASN A 652 4.78 42.03 5.84
C ASN A 652 5.63 41.64 7.06
N GLY A 653 6.36 40.53 7.00
CA GLY A 653 7.08 39.95 8.15
C GLY A 653 8.55 40.37 8.28
N GLY A 654 9.07 41.20 7.36
CA GLY A 654 10.45 41.70 7.42
C GLY A 654 11.49 40.73 6.86
N ILE A 655 11.08 39.69 6.13
CA ILE A 655 11.95 38.87 5.29
C ILE A 655 12.20 39.65 3.99
N GLN A 656 13.10 40.64 4.03
CA GLN A 656 13.63 41.29 2.82
C GLN A 656 15.05 40.81 2.53
#